data_AF-R5M5S3-F1
#
_entry.id   AF-R5M5S3-F1
#
_cell.length_a   1.000
_cell.length_b   1.000
_cell.length_c   1.000
_cell.angle_alpha   90.00
_cell.angle_beta   90.00
_cell.angle_gamma   90.00
#
_symmetry.space_group_name_H-M   'P 1'
#
loop_
_entity.id
_entity.type
_entity.pdbx_description
1 polymer ?
#
loop_
_entity_poly.entity_id
_entity_poly.type
_entity_poly.pdbx_seq_one_letter_code
_entity_poly.pdbx_strand_id
1 'polypeptide(L)'
;MKKQVLFAAVATLLASAPSSAQIKMQKDNFIPLSISNDGTVCGTYGQATPYFLWSSQDGNMTDIGGSSNGPGSAGNGVISADGKYISGVAHTILKPDTELKRKSYIEKYTFNDIVNVNKGYIAVGKTDDNKGIVIRNTGFNTRWNPTNMDSPINTVCFLNNYVGIIAGDNAFYQVTTSSGSWWTDEYEHPGKDDDVDKFVDVDFSGEFYGAAAAVLADGSGALYYSENGAETWSAATGWEGHPAAICHASDKKFYMVTEEGRIYTSEGAGEWTQCADLGKALKAVSFADTEKGIVVGDNIIAVTTDGGTTWTEIESEISGTWLSAVWNGDDVYVAGKGEAIIYSADNGKTWEQINTDLADTEGTVNSIVYNGAEFYTCGTSSTFYFRQFESAETEICQMARYDRSADEWTPLGYFATMGTSASGGYCVSGDGKTVGGNSYAMRNGDSFKSKSVAVAAIWTEEDGKLTELPGLYQERNTIARVDALNADGTVAAGYQDIDGMWVSSVWKKENGVWGDGVILFKDNEVGLADYKNVMQECSCVSPNGKWVGGYGLYIPTGPLAYAADGTADEHLMNEPYIWNEETGVIQLGMLENAPAKDGYYGLVNGVSDDGSLAFGTFQTTMPGIEIWGVPFIWTKEDGMRDLNDWIAEKYNADLDGYRVYTISDVSDNGQYLVCSIRKGSESGACVIDLNAEGTGISLGETAADNSVRIYPNPVSDMIHIDLNSAENVKINLYGLTGNVVKTAAESGTTATMNVTDVPEGMYILVVDNGKNKTVRKMHITH
;
A
#
# COMPACT_ATOMS: atom_id res chain seq x y z
N MET A 1 -80.93 18.33 8.75
CA MET A 1 -80.20 17.05 8.89
C MET A 1 -79.70 16.60 7.53
N LYS A 2 -78.41 16.23 7.47
CA LYS A 2 -77.75 15.42 6.43
C LYS A 2 -77.36 16.10 5.10
N LYS A 3 -76.36 16.98 5.19
CA LYS A 3 -75.16 16.93 4.33
C LYS A 3 -74.25 15.84 4.89
N GLN A 4 -74.05 14.73 4.18
CA GLN A 4 -72.98 13.73 4.36
C GLN A 4 -73.35 12.50 3.52
N VAL A 5 -72.88 12.39 2.27
CA VAL A 5 -72.64 11.11 1.55
C VAL A 5 -71.62 11.28 0.41
N LEU A 6 -71.34 12.47 -0.12
CA LEU A 6 -70.41 12.62 -1.26
C LEU A 6 -68.91 12.68 -0.90
N PHE A 7 -68.46 11.91 0.10
CA PHE A 7 -67.04 11.84 0.53
C PHE A 7 -66.44 10.42 0.49
N ALA A 8 -67.18 9.41 0.01
CA ALA A 8 -66.75 8.01 0.08
C ALA A 8 -66.34 7.37 -1.27
N ALA A 9 -66.25 8.14 -2.36
CA ALA A 9 -65.93 7.59 -3.69
C ALA A 9 -64.61 8.12 -4.31
N VAL A 10 -63.82 8.90 -3.55
CA VAL A 10 -62.48 9.38 -3.97
C VAL A 10 -61.36 8.77 -3.11
N ALA A 11 -61.71 7.93 -2.13
CA ALA A 11 -60.76 7.33 -1.19
C ALA A 11 -60.22 5.93 -1.59
N THR A 12 -60.38 5.51 -2.85
CA THR A 12 -59.96 4.16 -3.29
C THR A 12 -59.20 4.14 -4.63
N LEU A 13 -58.57 5.24 -5.02
CA LEU A 13 -57.68 5.29 -6.20
C LEU A 13 -56.35 6.05 -5.99
N LEU A 14 -55.97 6.28 -4.73
CA LEU A 14 -54.57 6.56 -4.37
C LEU A 14 -53.99 5.28 -3.76
N ALA A 15 -53.80 4.27 -4.62
CA ALA A 15 -52.82 3.25 -4.31
C ALA A 15 -51.47 3.96 -4.33
N SER A 16 -50.83 4.05 -3.16
CA SER A 16 -49.41 4.33 -3.02
C SER A 16 -48.65 3.55 -4.09
N ALA A 17 -47.93 4.26 -4.96
CA ALA A 17 -46.91 3.61 -5.77
C ALA A 17 -45.98 2.85 -4.80
N PRO A 18 -45.61 1.59 -5.08
CA PRO A 18 -44.85 0.80 -4.13
C PRO A 18 -43.48 1.43 -3.88
N SER A 19 -43.12 1.55 -2.60
CA SER A 19 -41.82 2.01 -2.06
C SER A 19 -40.59 1.39 -2.76
N SER A 20 -40.75 0.21 -3.39
CA SER A 20 -39.75 -0.52 -4.18
C SER A 20 -39.16 0.23 -5.40
N ALA A 21 -39.77 1.35 -5.83
CA ALA A 21 -39.23 2.15 -6.93
C ALA A 21 -38.11 3.09 -6.48
N GLN A 22 -38.18 3.60 -5.24
CA GLN A 22 -37.28 4.62 -4.69
C GLN A 22 -36.10 4.01 -3.93
N ILE A 23 -36.29 2.80 -3.39
CA ILE A 23 -35.23 2.04 -2.73
C ILE A 23 -35.00 0.75 -3.50
N LYS A 24 -33.78 0.58 -4.01
CA LYS A 24 -33.31 -0.61 -4.69
C LYS A 24 -32.40 -1.38 -3.76
N MET A 25 -32.59 -2.70 -3.67
CA MET A 25 -31.82 -3.55 -2.75
C MET A 25 -31.14 -4.67 -3.51
N GLN A 26 -29.92 -4.97 -3.09
CA GLN A 26 -29.13 -6.11 -3.52
C GLN A 26 -28.78 -6.94 -2.29
N LYS A 27 -29.35 -8.15 -2.18
CA LYS A 27 -29.47 -8.92 -0.92
C LYS A 27 -28.58 -10.16 -0.85
N ASP A 28 -27.47 -10.15 -1.59
CA ASP A 28 -26.58 -11.28 -1.81
C ASP A 28 -25.20 -11.10 -1.16
N ASN A 29 -25.13 -10.37 -0.04
CA ASN A 29 -23.90 -9.98 0.67
C ASN A 29 -22.97 -9.05 -0.13
N PHE A 30 -23.49 -8.38 -1.16
CA PHE A 30 -22.77 -7.30 -1.84
C PHE A 30 -22.44 -6.17 -0.86
N ILE A 31 -21.17 -5.76 -0.82
CA ILE A 31 -20.63 -4.69 0.01
C ILE A 31 -20.46 -3.45 -0.88
N PRO A 32 -21.31 -2.42 -0.74
CA PRO A 32 -21.22 -1.22 -1.55
C PRO A 32 -20.09 -0.30 -1.05
N LEU A 33 -19.35 0.29 -1.99
CA LEU A 33 -18.23 1.19 -1.69
C LEU A 33 -18.52 2.63 -2.10
N SER A 34 -19.06 2.85 -3.30
CA SER A 34 -19.31 4.20 -3.85
C SER A 34 -20.45 4.22 -4.89
N ILE A 35 -20.96 5.41 -5.23
CA ILE A 35 -22.06 5.58 -6.19
C ILE A 35 -21.89 6.81 -7.11
N SER A 36 -22.19 6.65 -8.40
CA SER A 36 -22.17 7.71 -9.41
C SER A 36 -23.50 8.46 -9.51
N ASN A 37 -23.51 9.59 -10.24
CA ASN A 37 -24.71 10.40 -10.46
C ASN A 37 -25.79 9.72 -11.31
N ASP A 38 -25.47 8.64 -12.02
CA ASP A 38 -26.44 7.82 -12.77
C ASP A 38 -27.01 6.65 -11.93
N GLY A 39 -26.55 6.49 -10.68
CA GLY A 39 -26.97 5.43 -9.79
C GLY A 39 -26.25 4.10 -9.99
N THR A 40 -25.08 4.10 -10.64
CA THR A 40 -24.18 2.94 -10.70
C THR A 40 -23.36 2.85 -9.41
N VAL A 41 -23.36 1.69 -8.76
CA VAL A 41 -22.64 1.43 -7.53
C VAL A 41 -21.39 0.60 -7.82
N CYS A 42 -20.24 1.01 -7.31
CA CYS A 42 -19.06 0.15 -7.24
C CYS A 42 -19.01 -0.55 -5.87
N GLY A 43 -18.70 -1.84 -5.85
CA GLY A 43 -18.63 -2.63 -4.62
C GLY A 43 -17.86 -3.94 -4.76
N THR A 44 -17.98 -4.79 -3.74
CA THR A 44 -17.23 -6.05 -3.63
C THR A 44 -18.03 -7.13 -2.89
N TYR A 45 -17.57 -8.38 -2.89
CA TYR A 45 -18.12 -9.49 -2.10
C TYR A 45 -17.20 -9.94 -0.96
N GLY A 46 -16.10 -9.22 -0.72
CA GLY A 46 -15.18 -9.52 0.36
C GLY A 46 -13.84 -8.80 0.27
N GLN A 47 -12.89 -9.33 1.02
CA GLN A 47 -11.50 -8.86 1.01
C GLN A 47 -10.70 -9.59 -0.06
N ALA A 48 -9.79 -8.87 -0.73
CA ALA A 48 -8.98 -9.40 -1.82
C ALA A 48 -9.80 -10.09 -2.92
N THR A 49 -10.95 -9.52 -3.26
CA THR A 49 -11.82 -9.97 -4.36
C THR A 49 -11.94 -8.89 -5.43
N PRO A 50 -12.34 -9.24 -6.67
CA PRO A 50 -12.62 -8.25 -7.71
C PRO A 50 -13.63 -7.19 -7.29
N TYR A 51 -13.58 -6.04 -7.96
CA TYR A 51 -14.62 -5.02 -7.89
C TYR A 51 -15.76 -5.37 -8.85
N PHE A 52 -16.97 -4.94 -8.48
CA PHE A 52 -18.17 -5.14 -9.28
C PHE A 52 -18.97 -3.85 -9.41
N LEU A 53 -19.62 -3.67 -10.56
CA LEU A 53 -20.56 -2.59 -10.84
C LEU A 53 -21.99 -3.08 -10.77
N TRP A 54 -22.79 -2.48 -9.91
CA TRP A 54 -24.23 -2.71 -9.78
C TRP A 54 -25.02 -1.49 -10.25
N SER A 55 -25.84 -1.67 -11.28
CA SER A 55 -26.75 -0.61 -11.73
C SER A 55 -28.05 -0.64 -10.93
N SER A 56 -28.37 0.44 -10.22
CA SER A 56 -29.64 0.55 -9.48
C SER A 56 -30.87 0.64 -10.41
N GLN A 57 -30.67 0.99 -11.68
CA GLN A 57 -31.76 1.20 -12.64
C GLN A 57 -32.33 -0.13 -13.16
N ASP A 58 -31.46 -1.03 -13.61
CA ASP A 58 -31.84 -2.31 -14.24
C ASP A 58 -31.41 -3.54 -13.41
N GLY A 59 -30.62 -3.36 -12.35
CA GLY A 59 -30.16 -4.42 -11.47
C GLY A 59 -28.96 -5.21 -12.01
N ASN A 60 -28.38 -4.81 -13.14
CA ASN A 60 -27.26 -5.53 -13.74
C ASN A 60 -26.01 -5.47 -12.85
N MET A 61 -25.28 -6.60 -12.79
CA MET A 61 -24.03 -6.75 -12.07
C MET A 61 -22.91 -7.11 -13.05
N THR A 62 -21.78 -6.38 -13.00
CA THR A 62 -20.62 -6.58 -13.88
C THR A 62 -19.35 -6.73 -13.05
N ASP A 63 -18.60 -7.81 -13.24
CA ASP A 63 -17.24 -7.97 -12.69
C ASP A 63 -16.28 -7.13 -13.54
N ILE A 64 -15.49 -6.27 -12.89
CA ILE A 64 -14.51 -5.41 -13.55
C ILE A 64 -13.07 -5.76 -13.19
N GLY A 65 -12.82 -6.84 -12.43
CA GLY A 65 -11.47 -7.22 -12.00
C GLY A 65 -10.90 -6.31 -10.91
N GLY A 66 -9.57 -6.12 -10.91
CA GLY A 66 -8.85 -5.45 -9.83
C GLY A 66 -8.84 -6.27 -8.53
N SER A 67 -8.47 -5.64 -7.41
CA SER A 67 -8.54 -6.28 -6.08
C SER A 67 -8.96 -5.31 -5.00
N SER A 68 -10.03 -5.62 -4.29
CA SER A 68 -10.46 -4.95 -3.06
C SER A 68 -9.39 -5.06 -1.96
N ASN A 69 -9.58 -4.25 -0.91
CA ASN A 69 -8.76 -4.26 0.28
C ASN A 69 -8.69 -5.65 0.94
N GLY A 70 -7.49 -6.06 1.35
CA GLY A 70 -7.25 -7.35 1.97
C GLY A 70 -5.75 -7.62 2.17
N PRO A 71 -5.36 -8.84 2.59
CA PRO A 71 -3.95 -9.20 2.70
C PRO A 71 -3.21 -8.93 1.38
N GLY A 72 -2.23 -8.02 1.41
CA GLY A 72 -1.40 -7.68 0.23
C GLY A 72 -2.02 -6.73 -0.80
N SER A 73 -3.21 -6.16 -0.54
CA SER A 73 -3.85 -5.13 -1.38
C SER A 73 -4.55 -4.07 -0.50
N ALA A 74 -4.36 -2.79 -0.82
CA ALA A 74 -4.96 -1.69 -0.07
C ALA A 74 -5.52 -0.65 -1.04
N GLY A 75 -6.82 -0.35 -0.96
CA GLY A 75 -7.53 0.59 -1.81
C GLY A 75 -9.03 0.31 -1.85
N ASN A 76 -9.80 1.29 -2.31
CA ASN A 76 -11.26 1.23 -2.40
C ASN A 76 -11.70 1.51 -3.84
N GLY A 77 -12.69 0.75 -4.31
CA GLY A 77 -13.34 0.96 -5.59
C GLY A 77 -14.24 2.19 -5.54
N VAL A 78 -13.75 3.35 -5.97
CA VAL A 78 -14.52 4.61 -5.98
C VAL A 78 -14.85 5.03 -7.41
N ILE A 79 -16.13 5.10 -7.73
CA ILE A 79 -16.63 5.49 -9.05
C ILE A 79 -16.71 7.01 -9.17
N SER A 80 -16.30 7.55 -10.32
CA SER A 80 -16.44 8.97 -10.62
C SER A 80 -17.90 9.38 -10.73
N ALA A 81 -18.18 10.64 -10.45
CA ALA A 81 -19.53 11.18 -10.48
C ALA A 81 -20.19 11.03 -11.87
N ASP A 82 -19.42 11.21 -12.95
CA ASP A 82 -19.88 10.97 -14.32
C ASP A 82 -20.06 9.48 -14.69
N GLY A 83 -19.70 8.60 -13.76
CA GLY A 83 -19.81 7.16 -13.85
C GLY A 83 -18.74 6.50 -14.70
N LYS A 84 -17.84 7.20 -15.40
CA LYS A 84 -16.97 6.58 -16.43
C LYS A 84 -15.75 5.87 -15.88
N TYR A 85 -15.22 6.35 -14.75
CA TYR A 85 -13.95 5.90 -14.22
C TYR A 85 -14.11 5.36 -12.81
N ILE A 86 -13.24 4.43 -12.43
CA ILE A 86 -13.20 3.87 -11.07
C ILE A 86 -11.75 3.91 -10.60
N SER A 87 -11.48 4.50 -9.44
CA SER A 87 -10.19 4.30 -8.77
C SER A 87 -10.19 2.98 -8.02
N GLY A 88 -9.00 2.39 -7.86
CA GLY A 88 -8.84 1.17 -7.09
C GLY A 88 -7.42 0.65 -7.20
N VAL A 89 -7.29 -0.66 -7.24
CA VAL A 89 -6.02 -1.37 -7.27
C VAL A 89 -6.01 -2.41 -8.38
N ALA A 90 -4.91 -2.46 -9.13
CA ALA A 90 -4.65 -3.48 -10.12
C ALA A 90 -3.35 -4.23 -9.82
N HIS A 91 -3.31 -5.49 -10.23
CA HIS A 91 -2.12 -6.32 -10.16
C HIS A 91 -1.13 -5.90 -11.25
N THR A 92 0.15 -5.83 -10.91
CA THR A 92 1.23 -5.52 -11.85
C THR A 92 2.40 -6.43 -11.62
N ILE A 93 2.98 -6.88 -12.71
CA ILE A 93 4.14 -7.75 -12.71
C ILE A 93 5.43 -6.92 -12.77
N LEU A 94 6.26 -7.07 -11.74
CA LEU A 94 7.61 -6.55 -11.71
C LEU A 94 8.58 -7.55 -12.34
N LYS A 95 9.39 -7.02 -13.25
CA LYS A 95 10.47 -7.77 -13.88
C LYS A 95 11.66 -7.89 -12.92
N PRO A 96 12.39 -9.01 -12.97
CA PRO A 96 13.59 -9.21 -12.16
C PRO A 96 14.67 -8.18 -12.48
N ASP A 97 15.48 -7.87 -11.48
CA ASP A 97 16.67 -7.03 -11.61
C ASP A 97 17.84 -7.85 -12.17
N THR A 98 17.85 -8.07 -13.49
CA THR A 98 18.85 -8.89 -14.16
C THR A 98 20.20 -8.20 -14.34
N GLU A 99 20.21 -6.87 -14.32
CA GLU A 99 21.43 -6.08 -14.37
C GLU A 99 22.13 -6.05 -13.01
N LEU A 100 23.46 -6.02 -13.03
CA LEU A 100 24.25 -5.88 -11.81
C LEU A 100 24.01 -4.50 -11.19
N LYS A 101 23.57 -4.48 -9.93
CA LYS A 101 23.36 -3.25 -9.16
C LYS A 101 24.40 -3.11 -8.06
N ARG A 102 24.72 -1.85 -7.74
CA ARG A 102 25.57 -1.47 -6.60
C ARG A 102 24.76 -0.62 -5.63
N LYS A 103 24.85 -0.92 -4.34
CA LYS A 103 24.27 -0.08 -3.28
C LYS A 103 25.26 0.08 -2.12
N SER A 104 25.47 1.32 -1.71
CA SER A 104 26.30 1.66 -0.53
C SER A 104 25.45 2.37 0.51
N TYR A 105 25.70 2.10 1.78
CA TYR A 105 24.98 2.71 2.89
C TYR A 105 25.81 3.81 3.59
N ILE A 106 25.12 4.76 4.24
CA ILE A 106 25.74 5.87 4.97
C ILE A 106 26.49 5.35 6.19
N GLU A 107 25.88 4.46 6.98
CA GLU A 107 26.61 3.75 8.02
C GLU A 107 27.70 2.89 7.39
N LYS A 108 28.92 2.97 7.94
CA LYS A 108 30.10 2.29 7.40
C LYS A 108 30.49 1.11 8.26
N TYR A 109 30.43 -0.05 7.64
CA TYR A 109 30.88 -1.33 8.18
C TYR A 109 31.83 -2.01 7.18
N THR A 110 32.70 -2.85 7.70
CA THR A 110 33.51 -3.78 6.91
C THR A 110 32.93 -5.17 7.09
N PHE A 111 32.30 -5.71 6.04
CA PHE A 111 31.77 -7.07 6.05
C PHE A 111 32.83 -8.05 5.56
N ASN A 112 33.04 -9.12 6.30
CA ASN A 112 34.00 -10.17 5.97
C ASN A 112 33.34 -11.30 5.20
N ASP A 113 32.08 -11.63 5.54
CA ASP A 113 31.40 -12.77 4.94
C ASP A 113 29.88 -12.55 4.78
N ILE A 114 29.25 -13.32 3.89
CA ILE A 114 27.82 -13.29 3.59
C ILE A 114 27.30 -14.69 3.20
N VAL A 115 26.14 -15.04 3.73
CA VAL A 115 25.50 -16.34 3.47
C VAL A 115 24.01 -16.16 3.15
N ASN A 116 23.47 -17.06 2.32
CA ASN A 116 22.03 -17.15 2.07
C ASN A 116 21.34 -17.95 3.18
N VAL A 117 20.20 -17.47 3.68
CA VAL A 117 19.38 -18.16 4.67
C VAL A 117 17.91 -17.99 4.32
N ASN A 118 17.19 -19.08 4.10
CA ASN A 118 15.83 -19.06 3.58
C ASN A 118 15.73 -18.22 2.28
N LYS A 119 14.93 -17.15 2.30
CA LYS A 119 14.76 -16.22 1.17
C LYS A 119 15.71 -15.01 1.22
N GLY A 120 16.46 -14.84 2.31
CA GLY A 120 17.28 -13.67 2.56
C GLY A 120 18.75 -14.00 2.75
N TYR A 121 19.46 -13.05 3.37
CA TYR A 121 20.89 -13.09 3.53
C TYR A 121 21.30 -12.57 4.91
N ILE A 122 22.45 -13.04 5.37
CA ILE A 122 23.13 -12.54 6.56
C ILE A 122 24.55 -12.17 6.15
N ALA A 123 24.95 -10.93 6.41
CA ALA A 123 26.34 -10.48 6.27
C ALA A 123 26.92 -10.14 7.63
N VAL A 124 28.18 -10.51 7.85
CA VAL A 124 28.87 -10.37 9.13
C VAL A 124 30.19 -9.64 8.97
N GLY A 125 30.63 -8.96 10.02
CA GLY A 125 31.86 -8.20 9.97
C GLY A 125 32.07 -7.35 11.20
N LYS A 126 32.52 -6.11 10.97
CA LYS A 126 32.82 -5.16 12.04
C LYS A 126 32.46 -3.71 11.73
N THR A 127 32.32 -2.95 12.80
CA THR A 127 32.21 -1.48 12.84
C THR A 127 33.59 -0.81 12.90
N ASP A 128 33.64 0.51 12.72
CA ASP A 128 34.88 1.30 12.79
C ASP A 128 35.54 1.29 14.18
N ASP A 129 34.76 1.11 15.25
CA ASP A 129 35.24 0.94 16.63
C ASP A 129 35.60 -0.52 16.96
N ASN A 130 35.73 -1.37 15.94
CA ASN A 130 36.16 -2.76 16.02
C ASN A 130 35.23 -3.64 16.88
N LYS A 131 33.93 -3.36 16.84
CA LYS A 131 32.87 -4.22 17.36
C LYS A 131 32.29 -5.07 16.25
N GLY A 132 31.74 -6.23 16.60
CA GLY A 132 31.11 -7.10 15.61
C GLY A 132 29.79 -6.53 15.11
N ILE A 133 29.44 -6.87 13.88
CA ILE A 133 28.12 -6.55 13.32
C ILE A 133 27.59 -7.75 12.57
N VAL A 134 26.32 -8.06 12.79
CA VAL A 134 25.52 -8.96 11.96
C VAL A 134 24.41 -8.14 11.35
N ILE A 135 24.26 -8.18 10.03
CA ILE A 135 23.10 -7.60 9.35
C ILE A 135 22.30 -8.70 8.65
N ARG A 136 20.97 -8.62 8.72
CA ARG A 136 20.07 -9.61 8.12
C ARG A 136 18.96 -8.97 7.32
N ASN A 137 18.65 -9.53 6.15
CA ASN A 137 17.44 -9.22 5.39
C ASN A 137 16.56 -10.47 5.21
N THR A 138 15.38 -10.32 4.60
CA THR A 138 14.38 -11.41 4.46
C THR A 138 14.02 -11.72 3.01
N GLY A 139 14.81 -11.23 2.06
CA GLY A 139 14.49 -11.25 0.63
C GLY A 139 15.49 -10.44 -0.18
N PHE A 140 15.55 -10.70 -1.48
CA PHE A 140 16.32 -9.91 -2.42
C PHE A 140 16.01 -8.42 -2.30
N ASN A 141 17.05 -7.60 -2.14
CA ASN A 141 16.95 -6.14 -2.04
C ASN A 141 15.93 -5.63 -1.00
N THR A 142 15.64 -6.44 0.02
CA THR A 142 14.86 -6.02 1.19
C THR A 142 15.73 -5.30 2.21
N ARG A 143 15.09 -4.61 3.15
CA ARG A 143 15.77 -3.89 4.21
C ARG A 143 16.66 -4.81 5.05
N TRP A 144 17.88 -4.37 5.30
CA TRP A 144 18.79 -4.97 6.27
C TRP A 144 18.54 -4.48 7.70
N ASN A 145 18.64 -5.41 8.65
CA ASN A 145 18.47 -5.17 10.07
C ASN A 145 19.79 -5.45 10.80
N PRO A 146 20.50 -4.42 11.29
CA PRO A 146 21.77 -4.58 11.99
C PRO A 146 21.61 -5.01 13.45
N THR A 147 22.56 -5.81 13.95
CA THR A 147 22.71 -6.23 15.35
C THR A 147 24.19 -6.17 15.72
N ASN A 148 24.52 -5.36 16.74
CA ASN A 148 25.88 -5.23 17.24
C ASN A 148 26.27 -6.47 18.06
N MET A 149 27.54 -6.86 17.95
CA MET A 149 28.16 -7.97 18.66
C MET A 149 29.43 -7.51 19.38
N ASP A 150 29.88 -8.30 20.35
CA ASP A 150 30.97 -7.90 21.25
C ASP A 150 32.37 -7.89 20.62
N SER A 151 32.57 -8.70 19.57
CA SER A 151 33.85 -8.90 18.87
C SER A 151 33.66 -8.96 17.35
N PRO A 152 34.64 -8.51 16.52
CA PRO A 152 34.61 -8.67 15.07
C PRO A 152 34.32 -10.10 14.62
N ILE A 153 33.50 -10.24 13.58
CA ILE A 153 33.08 -11.54 13.03
C ILE A 153 33.76 -11.74 11.68
N ASN A 154 34.37 -12.90 11.47
CA ASN A 154 35.13 -13.21 10.26
C ASN A 154 34.37 -14.12 9.30
N THR A 155 33.53 -15.02 9.81
CA THR A 155 32.85 -16.05 9.02
C THR A 155 31.43 -16.30 9.54
N VAL A 156 30.53 -16.68 8.64
CA VAL A 156 29.17 -17.12 8.96
C VAL A 156 28.78 -18.33 8.12
N CYS A 157 28.31 -19.39 8.78
CA CYS A 157 27.86 -20.60 8.10
C CYS A 157 26.51 -21.08 8.65
N PHE A 158 25.75 -21.79 7.82
CA PHE A 158 24.47 -22.38 8.21
C PHE A 158 24.44 -23.86 7.88
N LEU A 159 24.16 -24.67 8.89
CA LEU A 159 24.02 -26.13 8.78
C LEU A 159 22.68 -26.50 8.14
N ASN A 160 21.67 -25.67 8.41
CA ASN A 160 20.35 -25.72 7.80
C ASN A 160 19.71 -24.32 7.88
N ASN A 161 18.44 -24.19 7.49
CA ASN A 161 17.73 -22.91 7.47
C ASN A 161 17.50 -22.27 8.86
N TYR A 162 17.78 -22.96 9.96
CA TYR A 162 17.54 -22.51 11.34
C TYR A 162 18.83 -22.40 12.15
N VAL A 163 19.73 -23.36 11.98
CA VAL A 163 20.96 -23.52 12.75
C VAL A 163 22.14 -22.94 11.98
N GLY A 164 22.82 -21.97 12.58
CA GLY A 164 24.00 -21.34 11.99
C GLY A 164 24.97 -20.85 13.04
N ILE A 165 26.18 -20.51 12.60
CA ILE A 165 27.32 -20.15 13.43
C ILE A 165 27.89 -18.83 12.91
N ILE A 166 28.28 -17.97 13.84
CA ILE A 166 29.16 -16.83 13.59
C ILE A 166 30.42 -17.00 14.42
N ALA A 167 31.57 -16.75 13.81
CA ALA A 167 32.84 -16.84 14.51
C ALA A 167 33.81 -15.75 14.05
N GLY A 168 34.73 -15.34 14.91
CA GLY A 168 35.68 -14.28 14.59
C GLY A 168 36.78 -14.06 15.62
N ASP A 169 37.15 -12.81 15.84
CA ASP A 169 38.28 -12.41 16.67
C ASP A 169 38.00 -12.65 18.16
N ASN A 170 39.06 -12.76 18.98
CA ASN A 170 39.01 -13.01 20.42
C ASN A 170 38.25 -14.29 20.79
N ALA A 171 38.49 -15.37 20.04
CA ALA A 171 37.75 -16.64 20.14
C ALA A 171 36.21 -16.48 20.09
N PHE A 172 35.69 -15.41 19.48
CA PHE A 172 34.25 -15.16 19.42
C PHE A 172 33.57 -16.26 18.61
N TYR A 173 32.55 -16.89 19.21
CA TYR A 173 31.78 -17.97 18.63
C TYR A 173 30.36 -17.93 19.20
N GLN A 174 29.36 -17.87 18.32
CA GLN A 174 27.95 -17.95 18.72
C GLN A 174 27.13 -18.75 17.72
N VAL A 175 26.09 -19.38 18.23
CA VAL A 175 25.16 -20.22 17.47
C VAL A 175 23.79 -19.55 17.43
N THR A 176 23.08 -19.70 16.31
CA THR A 176 21.66 -19.39 16.20
C THR A 176 20.87 -20.67 15.97
N THR A 177 19.64 -20.74 16.50
CA THR A 177 18.63 -21.75 16.12
C THR A 177 17.36 -21.09 15.57
N SER A 178 17.47 -19.82 15.17
CA SER A 178 16.36 -18.95 14.78
C SER A 178 16.58 -18.26 13.42
N SER A 179 17.37 -18.89 12.54
CA SER A 179 17.73 -18.31 11.24
C SER A 179 18.42 -16.94 11.38
N GLY A 180 19.23 -16.77 12.41
CA GLY A 180 19.94 -15.52 12.71
C GLY A 180 19.06 -14.39 13.26
N SER A 181 17.89 -14.70 13.84
CA SER A 181 17.06 -13.70 14.55
C SER A 181 17.65 -13.32 15.90
N TRP A 182 18.39 -14.25 16.52
CA TRP A 182 19.16 -14.06 17.75
C TRP A 182 20.30 -15.09 17.78
N TRP A 183 21.34 -14.81 18.58
CA TRP A 183 22.56 -15.58 18.70
C TRP A 183 22.87 -15.86 20.18
N THR A 184 23.50 -16.99 20.48
CA THR A 184 23.83 -17.43 21.84
C THR A 184 25.23 -18.01 21.92
N ASP A 185 25.91 -17.80 23.06
CA ASP A 185 27.22 -18.33 23.41
C ASP A 185 27.13 -19.59 24.31
N GLU A 186 25.95 -20.18 24.44
CA GLU A 186 25.71 -21.38 25.26
C GLU A 186 26.43 -22.65 24.76
N TYR A 187 26.87 -22.66 23.50
CA TYR A 187 27.52 -23.80 22.87
C TYR A 187 29.04 -23.68 22.97
N GLU A 188 29.69 -24.82 23.15
CA GLU A 188 31.14 -24.89 23.27
C GLU A 188 31.80 -24.57 21.92
N HIS A 189 32.74 -23.63 21.92
CA HIS A 189 33.46 -23.24 20.71
C HIS A 189 34.58 -24.25 20.37
N PRO A 190 34.98 -24.37 19.09
CA PRO A 190 36.14 -25.17 18.70
C PRO A 190 37.40 -24.69 19.40
N GLY A 191 38.24 -25.62 19.88
CA GLY A 191 39.48 -25.26 20.57
C GLY A 191 39.29 -24.60 21.93
N LYS A 192 38.22 -24.95 22.68
CA LYS A 192 37.98 -24.41 24.04
C LYS A 192 39.12 -24.57 25.05
N ASP A 193 39.99 -25.55 24.82
CA ASP A 193 41.17 -25.81 25.65
C ASP A 193 42.44 -25.16 25.09
N ASP A 194 42.35 -24.50 23.94
CA ASP A 194 43.43 -23.80 23.25
C ASP A 194 43.29 -22.27 23.40
N ASP A 195 44.41 -21.55 23.25
CA ASP A 195 44.43 -20.08 23.28
C ASP A 195 44.13 -19.53 21.87
N VAL A 196 42.88 -19.66 21.44
CA VAL A 196 42.43 -19.22 20.11
C VAL A 196 42.41 -17.68 20.04
N ASP A 197 43.18 -17.09 19.12
CA ASP A 197 43.17 -15.65 18.85
C ASP A 197 41.95 -15.29 18.00
N LYS A 198 41.76 -15.99 16.88
CA LYS A 198 40.63 -15.74 15.97
C LYS A 198 40.24 -16.98 15.18
N PHE A 199 38.97 -17.08 14.85
CA PHE A 199 38.49 -17.99 13.82
C PHE A 199 38.66 -17.33 12.44
N VAL A 200 39.16 -18.10 11.49
CA VAL A 200 39.36 -17.69 10.10
C VAL A 200 38.13 -18.04 9.28
N ASP A 201 37.70 -19.30 9.37
CA ASP A 201 36.59 -19.82 8.58
C ASP A 201 35.93 -21.02 9.27
N VAL A 202 34.62 -21.19 9.05
CA VAL A 202 33.85 -22.33 9.54
C VAL A 202 32.92 -22.78 8.42
N ASP A 203 32.92 -24.07 8.14
CA ASP A 203 32.05 -24.63 7.12
C ASP A 203 31.49 -25.99 7.54
N PHE A 204 30.28 -26.30 7.04
CA PHE A 204 29.55 -27.51 7.37
C PHE A 204 29.03 -28.21 6.12
N SER A 205 29.28 -29.50 6.05
CA SER A 205 28.64 -30.41 5.11
C SER A 205 27.40 -31.01 5.77
N GLY A 206 26.23 -30.47 5.44
CA GLY A 206 24.96 -30.88 6.04
C GLY A 206 24.89 -30.54 7.54
N GLU A 207 24.10 -31.29 8.29
CA GLU A 207 23.80 -30.96 9.69
C GLU A 207 24.81 -31.52 10.71
N PHE A 208 25.81 -32.28 10.26
CA PHE A 208 26.66 -33.07 11.17
C PHE A 208 28.14 -32.75 11.08
N TYR A 209 28.70 -32.78 9.86
CA TYR A 209 30.14 -32.69 9.66
C TYR A 209 30.54 -31.24 9.48
N GLY A 210 31.43 -30.75 10.34
CA GLY A 210 31.91 -29.37 10.31
C GLY A 210 33.42 -29.29 10.44
N ALA A 211 33.99 -28.23 9.90
CA ALA A 211 35.39 -27.87 10.01
C ALA A 211 35.51 -26.40 10.43
N ALA A 212 36.41 -26.09 11.36
CA ALA A 212 36.68 -24.74 11.83
C ALA A 212 38.19 -24.45 11.80
N ALA A 213 38.60 -23.50 10.98
CA ALA A 213 39.96 -22.99 10.91
C ALA A 213 40.14 -21.80 11.87
N ALA A 214 41.28 -21.77 12.56
CA ALA A 214 41.62 -20.72 13.50
C ALA A 214 43.11 -20.37 13.46
N VAL A 215 43.44 -19.25 14.10
CA VAL A 215 44.81 -18.86 14.46
C VAL A 215 44.88 -18.78 15.99
N LEU A 216 45.93 -19.35 16.56
CA LEU A 216 46.20 -19.31 18.00
C LEU A 216 46.98 -18.05 18.38
N ALA A 217 47.01 -17.72 19.68
CA ALA A 217 47.68 -16.53 20.22
C ALA A 217 49.20 -16.49 19.93
N ASP A 218 49.84 -17.63 19.66
CA ASP A 218 51.25 -17.70 19.25
C ASP A 218 51.46 -17.50 17.74
N GLY A 219 50.37 -17.32 16.98
CA GLY A 219 50.35 -17.11 15.54
C GLY A 219 50.25 -18.40 14.72
N SER A 220 50.31 -19.58 15.33
CA SER A 220 50.15 -20.85 14.62
C SER A 220 48.70 -21.08 14.16
N GLY A 221 48.52 -21.80 13.06
CA GLY A 221 47.21 -22.25 12.64
C GLY A 221 46.66 -23.32 13.59
N ALA A 222 45.33 -23.40 13.68
CA ALA A 222 44.60 -24.53 14.26
C ALA A 222 43.43 -24.95 13.38
N LEU A 223 43.03 -26.22 13.47
CA LEU A 223 41.93 -26.79 12.70
C LEU A 223 41.17 -27.79 13.57
N TYR A 224 39.86 -27.65 13.59
CA TYR A 224 38.95 -28.46 14.38
C TYR A 224 37.87 -29.07 13.51
N TYR A 225 37.32 -30.19 13.95
CA TYR A 225 36.22 -30.85 13.28
C TYR A 225 35.09 -31.22 14.25
N SER A 226 33.89 -31.34 13.71
CA SER A 226 32.69 -31.81 14.40
C SER A 226 32.03 -32.92 13.57
N GLU A 227 31.42 -33.89 14.25
CA GLU A 227 30.60 -34.95 13.62
C GLU A 227 29.15 -34.92 14.11
N ASN A 228 28.78 -33.93 14.93
CA ASN A 228 27.49 -33.81 15.60
C ASN A 228 26.94 -32.38 15.61
N GLY A 229 27.09 -31.64 14.51
CA GLY A 229 26.32 -30.42 14.30
C GLY A 229 26.67 -29.28 15.25
N ALA A 230 27.97 -29.08 15.47
CA ALA A 230 28.54 -28.02 16.31
C ALA A 230 28.31 -28.16 17.83
N GLU A 231 27.80 -29.31 18.28
CA GLU A 231 27.69 -29.62 19.71
C GLU A 231 29.06 -29.85 20.38
N THR A 232 29.96 -30.53 19.68
CA THR A 232 31.32 -30.82 20.16
C THR A 232 32.34 -30.72 19.03
N TRP A 233 33.57 -30.38 19.41
CA TRP A 233 34.69 -30.18 18.50
C TRP A 233 35.92 -30.98 18.94
N SER A 234 36.73 -31.43 17.98
CA SER A 234 38.00 -32.13 18.21
C SER A 234 39.08 -31.60 17.26
N ALA A 235 40.35 -31.68 17.65
CA ALA A 235 41.45 -31.22 16.80
C ALA A 235 41.65 -32.13 15.58
N ALA A 236 41.80 -31.54 14.40
CA ALA A 236 42.05 -32.25 13.15
C ALA A 236 43.56 -32.51 12.93
N THR A 237 43.89 -33.54 12.15
CA THR A 237 45.29 -33.96 11.90
C THR A 237 45.61 -34.05 10.41
N GLY A 238 46.90 -34.21 10.06
CA GLY A 238 47.33 -34.42 8.65
C GLY A 238 47.52 -33.14 7.83
N TRP A 239 47.58 -31.97 8.47
CA TRP A 239 47.72 -30.67 7.84
C TRP A 239 48.81 -29.82 8.51
N GLU A 240 49.29 -28.78 7.83
CA GLU A 240 50.26 -27.81 8.37
C GLU A 240 50.15 -26.44 7.65
N GLY A 241 50.54 -25.37 8.34
CA GLY A 241 50.54 -23.99 7.80
C GLY A 241 49.46 -23.11 8.43
N HIS A 242 49.12 -22.01 7.75
CA HIS A 242 48.10 -21.06 8.20
C HIS A 242 46.83 -21.21 7.36
N PRO A 243 45.74 -21.79 7.90
CA PRO A 243 44.52 -22.00 7.13
C PRO A 243 43.90 -20.65 6.74
N ALA A 244 43.43 -20.55 5.50
CA ALA A 244 42.90 -19.31 4.93
C ALA A 244 41.40 -19.39 4.57
N ALA A 245 40.94 -20.54 4.06
CA ALA A 245 39.54 -20.79 3.77
C ALA A 245 39.25 -22.30 3.73
N ILE A 246 38.01 -22.67 4.02
CA ILE A 246 37.49 -24.03 3.98
C ILE A 246 36.21 -24.04 3.12
N CYS A 247 36.01 -25.09 2.34
CA CYS A 247 34.70 -25.37 1.75
C CYS A 247 34.42 -26.86 1.66
N HIS A 248 33.15 -27.24 1.68
CA HIS A 248 32.68 -28.57 1.36
C HIS A 248 32.31 -28.65 -0.13
N ALA A 249 32.67 -29.76 -0.78
CA ALA A 249 32.34 -30.04 -2.18
C ALA A 249 31.15 -31.01 -2.32
N SER A 250 30.91 -31.83 -1.29
CA SER A 250 29.81 -32.77 -1.20
C SER A 250 29.65 -33.27 0.23
N ASP A 251 28.74 -34.23 0.46
CA ASP A 251 28.60 -34.89 1.77
C ASP A 251 29.97 -35.40 2.27
N LYS A 252 30.39 -34.86 3.42
CA LYS A 252 31.66 -35.11 4.12
C LYS A 252 32.93 -34.73 3.38
N LYS A 253 32.85 -34.24 2.14
CA LYS A 253 34.04 -33.91 1.36
C LYS A 253 34.42 -32.46 1.57
N PHE A 254 35.59 -32.23 2.18
CA PHE A 254 36.10 -30.88 2.43
C PHE A 254 37.40 -30.59 1.69
N TYR A 255 37.63 -29.30 1.45
CA TYR A 255 38.87 -28.72 0.97
C TYR A 255 39.25 -27.53 1.85
N MET A 256 40.56 -27.35 2.03
CA MET A 256 41.12 -26.23 2.77
C MET A 256 42.33 -25.69 2.01
N VAL A 257 42.47 -24.38 1.98
CA VAL A 257 43.65 -23.70 1.42
C VAL A 257 44.40 -22.95 2.51
N THR A 258 45.72 -22.80 2.34
CA THR A 258 46.58 -22.09 3.29
C THR A 258 47.25 -20.86 2.68
N GLU A 259 47.73 -19.95 3.54
CA GLU A 259 48.47 -18.76 3.10
C GLU A 259 49.83 -19.09 2.45
N GLU A 260 50.36 -20.30 2.66
CA GLU A 260 51.55 -20.81 1.98
C GLU A 260 51.27 -21.34 0.57
N GLY A 261 50.00 -21.50 0.19
CA GLY A 261 49.60 -22.00 -1.12
C GLY A 261 49.30 -23.49 -1.21
N ARG A 262 49.18 -24.15 -0.06
CA ARG A 262 48.86 -25.58 0.01
C ARG A 262 47.35 -25.80 -0.07
N ILE A 263 46.97 -26.92 -0.66
CA ILE A 263 45.58 -27.37 -0.77
C ILE A 263 45.48 -28.74 -0.10
N TYR A 264 44.54 -28.87 0.83
CA TYR A 264 44.23 -30.10 1.54
C TYR A 264 42.82 -30.57 1.22
N THR A 265 42.60 -31.88 1.28
CA THR A 265 41.26 -32.49 1.22
C THR A 265 41.05 -33.44 2.40
N SER A 266 39.79 -33.64 2.78
CA SER A 266 39.39 -34.54 3.86
C SER A 266 38.03 -35.19 3.60
N GLU A 267 37.84 -36.38 4.17
CA GLU A 267 36.53 -37.03 4.34
C GLU A 267 36.14 -36.91 5.82
N GLY A 268 35.18 -36.04 6.15
CA GLY A 268 34.69 -35.80 7.50
C GLY A 268 35.52 -34.82 8.34
N ALA A 269 36.48 -34.11 7.73
CA ALA A 269 37.29 -33.04 8.34
C ALA A 269 38.22 -33.44 9.52
N GLY A 270 38.23 -34.70 9.97
CA GLY A 270 39.10 -35.13 11.07
C GLY A 270 40.56 -35.39 10.69
N GLU A 271 40.78 -35.98 9.51
CA GLU A 271 42.12 -36.24 8.95
C GLU A 271 42.23 -35.64 7.56
N TRP A 272 43.30 -34.89 7.31
CA TRP A 272 43.52 -34.15 6.07
C TRP A 272 44.70 -34.71 5.29
N THR A 273 44.66 -34.56 3.98
CA THR A 273 45.75 -34.94 3.07
C THR A 273 46.03 -33.79 2.11
N GLN A 274 47.29 -33.38 2.02
CA GLN A 274 47.71 -32.37 1.03
C GLN A 274 47.57 -32.96 -0.37
N CYS A 275 46.77 -32.34 -1.23
CA CYS A 275 46.57 -32.74 -2.62
C CYS A 275 47.33 -31.86 -3.62
N ALA A 276 47.65 -30.62 -3.27
CA ALA A 276 48.42 -29.72 -4.12
C ALA A 276 49.20 -28.66 -3.33
N ASP A 277 50.15 -28.01 -4.01
CA ASP A 277 50.89 -26.85 -3.55
C ASP A 277 51.16 -25.93 -4.75
N LEU A 278 50.59 -24.74 -4.72
CA LEU A 278 50.72 -23.74 -5.80
C LEU A 278 51.80 -22.69 -5.49
N GLY A 279 52.43 -22.74 -4.31
CA GLY A 279 53.52 -21.84 -3.90
C GLY A 279 53.16 -20.35 -3.86
N LYS A 280 51.86 -20.00 -3.88
CA LYS A 280 51.33 -18.64 -3.84
C LYS A 280 50.22 -18.56 -2.80
N ALA A 281 50.13 -17.44 -2.08
CA ALA A 281 49.13 -17.26 -1.04
C ALA A 281 47.70 -17.38 -1.59
N LEU A 282 46.96 -18.35 -1.07
CA LEU A 282 45.55 -18.59 -1.40
C LEU A 282 44.66 -17.91 -0.37
N LYS A 283 43.46 -17.48 -0.80
CA LYS A 283 42.52 -16.72 0.02
C LYS A 283 41.11 -17.32 0.03
N ALA A 284 40.70 -18.00 -1.04
CA ALA A 284 39.43 -18.72 -1.07
C ALA A 284 39.51 -19.99 -1.92
N VAL A 285 38.63 -20.92 -1.60
CA VAL A 285 38.38 -22.16 -2.32
C VAL A 285 36.87 -22.36 -2.47
N SER A 286 36.43 -22.83 -3.62
CA SER A 286 35.00 -23.06 -3.89
C SER A 286 34.83 -24.20 -4.89
N PHE A 287 33.89 -25.09 -4.64
CA PHE A 287 33.57 -26.22 -5.51
C PHE A 287 32.12 -26.11 -6.01
N ALA A 288 31.92 -26.37 -7.30
CA ALA A 288 30.59 -26.48 -7.89
C ALA A 288 29.96 -27.85 -7.63
N ASP A 289 30.83 -28.87 -7.63
CA ASP A 289 30.52 -30.28 -7.46
C ASP A 289 31.78 -31.03 -7.03
N THR A 290 31.77 -32.36 -7.02
CA THR A 290 32.92 -33.18 -6.58
C THR A 290 34.13 -33.14 -7.51
N GLU A 291 33.99 -32.62 -8.74
CA GLU A 291 35.04 -32.61 -9.76
C GLU A 291 35.55 -31.20 -10.06
N LYS A 292 34.66 -30.22 -10.11
CA LYS A 292 34.93 -28.83 -10.51
C LYS A 292 35.15 -27.93 -9.29
N GLY A 293 36.34 -27.35 -9.20
CA GLY A 293 36.71 -26.42 -8.12
C GLY A 293 37.59 -25.28 -8.61
N ILE A 294 37.62 -24.20 -7.82
CA ILE A 294 38.44 -23.02 -8.05
C ILE A 294 39.12 -22.61 -6.74
N VAL A 295 40.38 -22.17 -6.85
CA VAL A 295 41.09 -21.46 -5.80
C VAL A 295 41.55 -20.12 -6.31
N VAL A 296 41.51 -19.12 -5.43
CA VAL A 296 41.88 -17.75 -5.77
C VAL A 296 42.74 -17.12 -4.67
N GLY A 297 43.54 -16.12 -5.03
CA GLY A 297 44.42 -15.41 -4.11
C GLY A 297 45.13 -14.22 -4.75
N ASP A 298 46.35 -13.93 -4.30
CA ASP A 298 47.15 -12.83 -4.85
C ASP A 298 47.69 -13.17 -6.25
N ASN A 299 47.11 -12.56 -7.28
CA ASN A 299 47.43 -12.79 -8.70
C ASN A 299 47.42 -14.28 -9.08
N ILE A 300 46.52 -15.06 -8.48
CA ILE A 300 46.32 -16.47 -8.82
C ILE A 300 44.84 -16.78 -8.92
N ILE A 301 44.48 -17.46 -10.01
CA ILE A 301 43.25 -18.18 -10.21
C ILE A 301 43.67 -19.56 -10.72
N ALA A 302 43.26 -20.64 -10.03
CA ALA A 302 43.50 -21.99 -10.51
C ALA A 302 42.23 -22.82 -10.42
N VAL A 303 42.01 -23.66 -11.42
CA VAL A 303 40.82 -24.51 -11.53
C VAL A 303 41.20 -25.99 -11.52
N THR A 304 40.31 -26.81 -10.99
CA THR A 304 40.37 -28.27 -11.09
C THR A 304 39.11 -28.79 -11.79
N THR A 305 39.26 -29.93 -12.46
CA THR A 305 38.15 -30.67 -13.11
C THR A 305 38.21 -32.17 -12.80
N ASP A 306 39.02 -32.55 -11.82
CA ASP A 306 39.29 -33.93 -11.38
C ASP A 306 39.31 -34.06 -9.85
N GLY A 307 38.49 -33.23 -9.17
CA GLY A 307 38.30 -33.27 -7.72
C GLY A 307 39.52 -32.80 -6.93
N GLY A 308 40.30 -31.88 -7.49
CA GLY A 308 41.50 -31.33 -6.86
C GLY A 308 42.71 -32.27 -6.95
N THR A 309 42.68 -33.30 -7.80
CA THR A 309 43.85 -34.16 -8.08
C THR A 309 44.90 -33.37 -8.86
N THR A 310 44.46 -32.53 -9.81
CA THR A 310 45.30 -31.57 -10.51
C THR A 310 44.65 -30.19 -10.50
N TRP A 311 45.49 -29.16 -10.43
CA TRP A 311 45.10 -27.75 -10.47
C TRP A 311 45.83 -27.07 -11.62
N THR A 312 45.06 -26.39 -12.47
CA THR A 312 45.58 -25.62 -13.60
C THR A 312 45.49 -24.14 -13.27
N GLU A 313 46.65 -23.49 -13.10
CA GLU A 313 46.70 -22.02 -13.00
C GLU A 313 46.29 -21.41 -14.34
N ILE A 314 45.37 -20.45 -14.27
CA ILE A 314 44.87 -19.71 -15.42
C ILE A 314 45.65 -18.40 -15.51
N GLU A 315 46.36 -18.19 -16.62
CA GLU A 315 46.95 -16.89 -16.94
C GLU A 315 45.81 -15.89 -17.21
N SER A 316 45.34 -15.22 -16.16
CA SER A 316 44.35 -14.16 -16.28
C SER A 316 45.00 -12.90 -16.85
N GLU A 317 44.40 -12.30 -17.88
CA GLU A 317 44.76 -10.95 -18.35
C GLU A 317 44.44 -9.86 -17.31
N ILE A 318 43.66 -10.22 -16.28
CA ILE A 318 43.23 -9.34 -15.19
C ILE A 318 43.99 -9.75 -13.91
N SER A 319 44.93 -8.90 -13.49
CA SER A 319 45.68 -9.04 -12.22
C SER A 319 44.87 -8.48 -11.06
N GLY A 320 44.96 -9.09 -9.88
CA GLY A 320 44.21 -8.66 -8.70
C GLY A 320 44.48 -9.53 -7.47
N THR A 321 44.04 -9.04 -6.31
CA THR A 321 43.90 -9.85 -5.09
C THR A 321 42.46 -10.31 -5.00
N TRP A 322 42.24 -11.60 -5.22
CA TRP A 322 40.93 -12.23 -5.20
C TRP A 322 40.65 -12.85 -3.84
N LEU A 323 39.43 -12.69 -3.35
CA LEU A 323 39.06 -12.99 -1.96
C LEU A 323 37.90 -13.98 -1.85
N SER A 324 37.05 -14.10 -2.86
CA SER A 324 35.92 -15.02 -2.84
C SER A 324 35.52 -15.45 -4.25
N ALA A 325 34.94 -16.65 -4.37
CA ALA A 325 34.50 -17.23 -5.63
C ALA A 325 33.20 -18.01 -5.44
N VAL A 326 32.27 -17.90 -6.39
CA VAL A 326 31.04 -18.67 -6.41
C VAL A 326 30.70 -19.18 -7.80
N TRP A 327 30.14 -20.40 -7.85
CA TRP A 327 29.71 -21.06 -9.07
C TRP A 327 28.21 -20.86 -9.33
N ASN A 328 27.86 -20.72 -10.61
CA ASN A 328 26.50 -20.83 -11.12
C ASN A 328 26.50 -21.81 -12.32
N GLY A 329 26.35 -23.10 -12.04
CA GLY A 329 26.48 -24.13 -13.08
C GLY A 329 27.91 -24.22 -13.62
N ASP A 330 28.11 -23.78 -14.86
CA ASP A 330 29.44 -23.71 -15.50
C ASP A 330 30.05 -22.29 -15.44
N ASP A 331 29.27 -21.31 -15.00
CA ASP A 331 29.68 -19.93 -14.81
C ASP A 331 30.35 -19.74 -13.45
N VAL A 332 31.31 -18.81 -13.36
CA VAL A 332 32.02 -18.48 -12.11
C VAL A 332 32.13 -16.98 -11.94
N TYR A 333 31.90 -16.53 -10.72
CA TYR A 333 32.14 -15.15 -10.29
C TYR A 333 33.25 -15.14 -9.26
N VAL A 334 34.20 -14.22 -9.41
CA VAL A 334 35.30 -14.00 -8.46
C VAL A 334 35.33 -12.54 -8.08
N ALA A 335 35.48 -12.27 -6.79
CA ALA A 335 35.46 -10.93 -6.24
C ALA A 335 36.71 -10.65 -5.40
N GLY A 336 37.10 -9.37 -5.29
CA GLY A 336 38.31 -9.00 -4.56
C GLY A 336 38.53 -7.51 -4.33
N LYS A 337 39.79 -7.11 -4.19
CA LYS A 337 40.21 -5.71 -3.96
C LYS A 337 39.89 -4.81 -5.15
N GLY A 338 39.74 -3.51 -4.89
CA GLY A 338 39.31 -2.50 -5.87
C GLY A 338 37.84 -2.63 -6.26
N GLU A 339 37.05 -3.23 -5.38
CA GLU A 339 35.69 -3.73 -5.63
C GLU A 339 35.55 -4.60 -6.90
N ALA A 340 36.63 -5.19 -7.43
CA ALA A 340 36.57 -5.90 -8.70
C ALA A 340 35.72 -7.17 -8.62
N ILE A 341 34.81 -7.34 -9.58
CA ILE A 341 34.06 -8.58 -9.82
C ILE A 341 34.34 -9.03 -11.24
N ILE A 342 34.98 -10.19 -11.37
CA ILE A 342 35.23 -10.84 -12.65
C ILE A 342 34.32 -12.06 -12.82
N TYR A 343 34.01 -12.35 -14.07
CA TYR A 343 33.09 -13.39 -14.49
C TYR A 343 33.73 -14.26 -15.56
N SER A 344 33.44 -15.55 -15.50
CA SER A 344 33.80 -16.54 -16.50
C SER A 344 32.58 -17.35 -16.88
N ALA A 345 32.35 -17.52 -18.18
CA ALA A 345 31.27 -18.34 -18.74
C ALA A 345 31.72 -19.75 -19.18
N ASP A 346 32.99 -20.10 -18.94
CA ASP A 346 33.63 -21.29 -19.51
C ASP A 346 34.40 -22.12 -18.48
N ASN A 347 33.86 -22.22 -17.26
CA ASN A 347 34.44 -22.90 -16.10
C ASN A 347 35.79 -22.30 -15.65
N GLY A 348 35.87 -20.97 -15.62
CA GLY A 348 37.03 -20.24 -15.09
C GLY A 348 38.22 -20.14 -16.04
N LYS A 349 38.05 -20.42 -17.34
CA LYS A 349 39.17 -20.42 -18.31
C LYS A 349 39.43 -19.03 -18.89
N THR A 350 38.38 -18.27 -19.18
CA THR A 350 38.46 -16.89 -19.64
C THR A 350 37.65 -15.98 -18.73
N TRP A 351 38.11 -14.73 -18.55
CA TRP A 351 37.59 -13.80 -17.56
C TRP A 351 37.33 -12.42 -18.13
N GLU A 352 36.25 -11.80 -17.70
CA GLU A 352 35.96 -10.39 -17.94
C GLU A 352 35.53 -9.70 -16.64
N GLN A 353 35.85 -8.42 -16.47
CA GLN A 353 35.37 -7.63 -15.34
C GLN A 353 33.98 -7.04 -15.66
N ILE A 354 33.00 -7.28 -14.81
CA ILE A 354 31.58 -6.97 -15.11
C ILE A 354 31.03 -5.74 -14.38
N ASN A 355 31.86 -5.04 -13.60
CA ASN A 355 31.42 -3.93 -12.76
C ASN A 355 32.27 -2.67 -12.87
N THR A 356 33.03 -2.50 -13.97
CA THR A 356 33.95 -1.37 -14.17
C THR A 356 33.27 0.00 -14.02
N ASP A 357 32.02 0.11 -14.47
CA ASP A 357 31.26 1.37 -14.44
C ASP A 357 30.57 1.65 -13.10
N LEU A 358 30.60 0.67 -12.18
CA LEU A 358 29.98 0.76 -10.86
C LEU A 358 31.01 0.88 -9.73
N ALA A 359 32.22 0.36 -9.95
CA ALA A 359 33.21 0.17 -8.90
C ALA A 359 33.79 1.47 -8.32
N ASP A 360 33.93 1.48 -7.00
CA ASP A 360 34.86 2.37 -6.31
C ASP A 360 36.20 1.66 -6.15
N THR A 361 37.24 2.15 -6.84
CA THR A 361 38.55 1.49 -6.90
C THR A 361 39.30 1.48 -5.57
N GLU A 362 38.82 2.18 -4.53
CA GLU A 362 39.41 2.15 -3.19
C GLU A 362 38.78 1.09 -2.27
N GLY A 363 37.64 0.51 -2.65
CA GLY A 363 36.92 -0.49 -1.85
C GLY A 363 37.39 -1.94 -2.08
N THR A 364 36.72 -2.89 -1.43
CA THR A 364 36.96 -4.33 -1.56
C THR A 364 35.64 -5.08 -1.47
N VAL A 365 35.45 -6.09 -2.31
CA VAL A 365 34.39 -7.10 -2.15
C VAL A 365 35.02 -8.33 -1.51
N ASN A 366 34.62 -8.62 -0.27
CA ASN A 366 35.23 -9.66 0.55
C ASN A 366 34.57 -11.03 0.34
N SER A 367 33.25 -11.08 0.15
CA SER A 367 32.51 -12.33 -0.02
C SER A 367 31.39 -12.19 -1.04
N ILE A 368 31.13 -13.27 -1.79
CA ILE A 368 30.05 -13.41 -2.75
C ILE A 368 29.30 -14.73 -2.51
N VAL A 369 27.97 -14.67 -2.54
CA VAL A 369 27.09 -15.84 -2.36
C VAL A 369 26.05 -15.90 -3.48
N TYR A 370 25.77 -17.10 -3.96
CA TYR A 370 24.73 -17.41 -4.95
C TYR A 370 23.78 -18.47 -4.40
N ASN A 371 22.47 -18.30 -4.58
CA ASN A 371 21.46 -19.19 -4.02
C ASN A 371 20.71 -20.03 -5.07
N GLY A 372 21.15 -20.02 -6.33
CA GLY A 372 20.45 -20.69 -7.44
C GLY A 372 19.53 -19.77 -8.26
N ALA A 373 19.23 -18.55 -7.79
CA ALA A 373 18.40 -17.58 -8.53
C ALA A 373 19.06 -16.18 -8.62
N GLU A 374 19.87 -15.83 -7.64
CA GLU A 374 20.42 -14.50 -7.44
C GLU A 374 21.72 -14.57 -6.65
N PHE A 375 22.60 -13.58 -6.86
CA PHE A 375 23.77 -13.40 -6.02
C PHE A 375 23.73 -12.10 -5.24
N TYR A 376 24.44 -12.12 -4.12
CA TYR A 376 24.75 -10.96 -3.29
C TYR A 376 26.24 -10.95 -2.94
N THR A 377 26.81 -9.76 -2.83
CA THR A 377 28.16 -9.57 -2.31
C THR A 377 28.17 -8.68 -1.08
N CYS A 378 29.21 -8.78 -0.26
CA CYS A 378 29.49 -7.84 0.80
C CYS A 378 30.97 -7.41 0.78
N GLY A 379 31.28 -6.30 1.42
CA GLY A 379 32.63 -5.75 1.40
C GLY A 379 32.84 -4.57 2.35
N THR A 380 33.80 -3.72 2.00
CA THR A 380 34.14 -2.51 2.78
C THR A 380 33.11 -1.40 2.59
N SER A 381 33.04 -0.47 3.54
CA SER A 381 32.23 0.75 3.45
C SER A 381 30.73 0.52 3.22
N SER A 382 30.24 -0.64 3.66
CA SER A 382 28.87 -1.11 3.50
C SER A 382 28.37 -1.09 2.06
N THR A 383 29.21 -1.53 1.13
CA THR A 383 28.86 -1.69 -0.29
C THR A 383 28.42 -3.13 -0.58
N PHE A 384 27.35 -3.26 -1.36
CA PHE A 384 26.78 -4.52 -1.85
C PHE A 384 26.65 -4.45 -3.37
N TYR A 385 26.99 -5.55 -4.03
CA TYR A 385 26.60 -5.82 -5.40
C TYR A 385 25.58 -6.96 -5.42
N PHE A 386 24.57 -6.84 -6.27
CA PHE A 386 23.51 -7.85 -6.35
C PHE A 386 22.89 -7.89 -7.74
N ARG A 387 22.45 -9.08 -8.13
CA ARG A 387 21.70 -9.31 -9.38
C ARG A 387 20.85 -10.57 -9.29
N GLN A 388 19.80 -10.63 -10.10
CA GLN A 388 19.00 -11.82 -10.33
C GLN A 388 19.35 -12.42 -11.70
N PHE A 389 19.18 -13.73 -11.86
CA PHE A 389 19.47 -14.43 -13.11
C PHE A 389 18.18 -14.81 -13.82
N GLU A 390 17.27 -15.49 -13.11
CA GLU A 390 15.91 -15.81 -13.55
C GLU A 390 15.03 -16.00 -12.30
N SER A 391 14.64 -14.91 -11.63
CA SER A 391 13.67 -15.01 -10.54
C SER A 391 12.24 -15.08 -11.08
N ALA A 392 11.33 -15.63 -10.28
CA ALA A 392 9.90 -15.48 -10.55
C ALA A 392 9.55 -13.98 -10.62
N GLU A 393 8.76 -13.61 -11.62
CA GLU A 393 8.06 -12.34 -11.69
C GLU A 393 7.38 -12.04 -10.34
N THR A 394 7.58 -10.83 -9.81
CA THR A 394 6.94 -10.44 -8.54
C THR A 394 5.66 -9.69 -8.86
N GLU A 395 4.53 -10.21 -8.44
CA GLU A 395 3.27 -9.50 -8.52
C GLU A 395 3.13 -8.51 -7.37
N ILE A 396 2.77 -7.27 -7.71
CA ILE A 396 2.43 -6.22 -6.78
C ILE A 396 1.02 -5.69 -7.05
N CYS A 397 0.42 -5.12 -6.04
CA CYS A 397 -0.81 -4.35 -6.08
C CYS A 397 -0.44 -2.86 -6.09
N GLN A 398 -0.91 -2.13 -7.10
CA GLN A 398 -0.71 -0.68 -7.18
C GLN A 398 -1.99 0.06 -7.54
N MET A 399 -2.03 1.35 -7.17
CA MET A 399 -3.08 2.30 -7.53
C MET A 399 -3.36 2.23 -9.03
N ALA A 400 -4.65 2.16 -9.38
CA ALA A 400 -5.09 2.02 -10.76
C ALA A 400 -6.39 2.81 -11.00
N ARG A 401 -6.65 3.12 -12.28
CA ARG A 401 -7.92 3.67 -12.76
C ARG A 401 -8.51 2.73 -13.80
N TYR A 402 -9.74 2.29 -13.59
CA TYR A 402 -10.51 1.55 -14.59
C TYR A 402 -11.29 2.51 -15.48
N ASP A 403 -11.23 2.30 -16.78
CA ASP A 403 -12.04 3.00 -17.78
C ASP A 403 -13.17 2.06 -18.27
N ARG A 404 -14.42 2.38 -17.93
CA ARG A 404 -15.58 1.56 -18.31
C ARG A 404 -15.79 1.45 -19.82
N SER A 405 -15.35 2.43 -20.59
CA SER A 405 -15.51 2.43 -22.05
C SER A 405 -14.49 1.54 -22.75
N ALA A 406 -13.27 1.46 -22.17
CA ALA A 406 -12.20 0.59 -22.64
C ALA A 406 -12.26 -0.83 -22.03
N ASP A 407 -12.96 -0.99 -20.90
CA ASP A 407 -12.97 -2.21 -20.09
C ASP A 407 -11.55 -2.60 -19.63
N GLU A 408 -10.79 -1.61 -19.15
CA GLU A 408 -9.37 -1.77 -18.85
C GLU A 408 -8.95 -1.03 -17.57
N TRP A 409 -8.17 -1.71 -16.72
CA TRP A 409 -7.45 -1.09 -15.60
C TRP A 409 -6.10 -0.56 -16.06
N THR A 410 -5.84 0.72 -15.83
CA THR A 410 -4.54 1.35 -16.04
C THR A 410 -3.85 1.61 -14.70
N PRO A 411 -2.68 0.98 -14.44
CA PRO A 411 -1.88 1.29 -13.26
C PRO A 411 -1.31 2.71 -13.31
N LEU A 412 -1.32 3.41 -12.16
CA LEU A 412 -0.98 4.85 -12.05
C LEU A 412 0.40 5.11 -11.42
N GLY A 413 1.09 4.06 -10.96
CA GLY A 413 2.45 4.13 -10.42
C GLY A 413 2.52 4.07 -8.89
N TYR A 414 3.76 4.09 -8.40
CA TYR A 414 4.13 4.02 -6.98
C TYR A 414 5.57 4.55 -6.81
N PHE A 415 5.97 4.89 -5.58
CA PHE A 415 7.35 5.33 -5.29
C PHE A 415 8.27 4.20 -4.79
N ALA A 416 7.73 3.28 -4.00
CA ALA A 416 8.40 2.10 -3.48
C ALA A 416 7.37 0.98 -3.20
N THR A 417 7.86 -0.22 -2.85
CA THR A 417 7.02 -1.36 -2.46
C THR A 417 7.19 -1.68 -0.97
N MET A 418 6.17 -2.31 -0.39
CA MET A 418 6.21 -2.93 0.94
C MET A 418 5.54 -4.31 0.84
N GLY A 419 6.36 -5.35 0.62
CA GLY A 419 5.84 -6.67 0.26
C GLY A 419 5.18 -6.60 -1.13
N THR A 420 3.96 -7.12 -1.24
CA THR A 420 3.17 -7.07 -2.49
C THR A 420 2.40 -5.77 -2.65
N SER A 421 2.41 -4.85 -1.68
CA SER A 421 1.67 -3.59 -1.78
C SER A 421 2.60 -2.45 -2.20
N ALA A 422 2.23 -1.68 -3.22
CA ALA A 422 3.02 -0.56 -3.72
C ALA A 422 2.31 0.79 -3.56
N SER A 423 1.05 0.87 -3.98
CA SER A 423 0.18 2.04 -3.80
C SER A 423 -1.29 1.61 -3.83
N GLY A 424 -2.17 2.49 -3.36
CA GLY A 424 -3.60 2.23 -3.24
C GLY A 424 -4.43 3.42 -3.68
N GLY A 425 -5.41 3.21 -4.57
CA GLY A 425 -6.43 4.20 -4.91
C GLY A 425 -7.58 4.17 -3.91
N TYR A 426 -7.95 5.33 -3.36
CA TYR A 426 -9.00 5.46 -2.35
C TYR A 426 -10.11 6.44 -2.75
N CYS A 427 -9.85 7.32 -3.72
CA CYS A 427 -10.82 8.29 -4.21
C CYS A 427 -10.51 8.68 -5.66
N VAL A 428 -11.49 9.28 -6.33
CA VAL A 428 -11.38 9.80 -7.70
C VAL A 428 -12.17 11.11 -7.80
N SER A 429 -11.70 12.06 -8.62
CA SER A 429 -12.47 13.27 -8.93
C SER A 429 -13.75 12.92 -9.71
N GLY A 430 -14.72 13.83 -9.68
CA GLY A 430 -16.02 13.65 -10.35
C GLY A 430 -15.92 13.42 -11.85
N ASP A 431 -14.87 13.94 -12.49
CA ASP A 431 -14.54 13.74 -13.91
C ASP A 431 -13.60 12.55 -14.20
N GLY A 432 -13.11 11.86 -13.16
CA GLY A 432 -12.21 10.72 -13.29
C GLY A 432 -10.74 11.05 -13.57
N LYS A 433 -10.35 12.32 -13.66
CA LYS A 433 -9.01 12.73 -14.10
C LYS A 433 -7.97 12.83 -13.00
N THR A 434 -8.40 12.79 -11.74
CA THR A 434 -7.53 12.80 -10.58
C THR A 434 -7.86 11.60 -9.70
N VAL A 435 -6.84 10.83 -9.31
CA VAL A 435 -6.99 9.68 -8.41
C VAL A 435 -6.11 9.92 -7.19
N GLY A 436 -6.70 9.78 -6.01
CA GLY A 436 -6.03 10.00 -4.73
C GLY A 436 -5.96 8.73 -3.89
N GLY A 437 -4.96 8.66 -3.03
CA GLY A 437 -4.79 7.59 -2.08
C GLY A 437 -3.45 7.66 -1.37
N ASN A 438 -2.76 6.53 -1.30
CA ASN A 438 -1.41 6.44 -0.76
C ASN A 438 -0.45 5.68 -1.68
N SER A 439 0.84 5.91 -1.48
CA SER A 439 1.92 5.08 -2.01
C SER A 439 2.94 4.84 -0.92
N TYR A 440 3.66 3.73 -0.96
CA TYR A 440 4.83 3.57 -0.11
C TYR A 440 5.99 4.40 -0.66
N ALA A 441 6.71 5.08 0.23
CA ALA A 441 7.93 5.81 -0.07
C ALA A 441 9.04 5.40 0.90
N MET A 442 10.26 5.23 0.38
CA MET A 442 11.44 4.93 1.18
C MET A 442 12.01 6.22 1.76
N ARG A 443 11.97 6.36 3.08
CA ARG A 443 12.68 7.40 3.81
C ARG A 443 14.04 6.89 4.25
N ASN A 444 15.06 7.77 4.20
CA ASN A 444 16.45 7.44 4.51
C ASN A 444 16.96 6.22 3.71
N GLY A 445 16.63 6.12 2.41
CA GLY A 445 16.87 4.93 1.57
C GLY A 445 18.33 4.46 1.49
N ASP A 446 19.27 5.36 1.77
CA ASP A 446 20.71 5.13 1.78
C ASP A 446 21.25 4.73 3.17
N SER A 447 20.37 4.50 4.15
CA SER A 447 20.75 4.08 5.51
C SER A 447 20.12 2.73 5.87
N PHE A 448 20.80 1.97 6.74
CA PHE A 448 20.22 0.76 7.34
C PHE A 448 19.01 1.05 8.24
N LYS A 449 18.82 2.31 8.63
CA LYS A 449 17.64 2.83 9.33
C LYS A 449 16.50 3.23 8.39
N SER A 450 16.63 2.92 7.08
CA SER A 450 15.58 3.17 6.10
C SER A 450 14.24 2.60 6.55
N LYS A 451 13.17 3.32 6.22
CA LYS A 451 11.80 2.92 6.55
C LYS A 451 10.90 3.21 5.36
N SER A 452 10.12 2.21 4.97
CA SER A 452 9.01 2.41 4.04
C SER A 452 7.82 2.97 4.83
N VAL A 453 7.26 4.08 4.35
CA VAL A 453 6.10 4.74 4.96
C VAL A 453 5.05 4.99 3.88
N ALA A 454 3.77 4.80 4.24
CA ALA A 454 2.66 5.17 3.37
C ALA A 454 2.56 6.70 3.34
N VAL A 455 2.67 7.31 2.17
CA VAL A 455 2.57 8.76 1.96
C VAL A 455 1.32 9.07 1.17
N ALA A 456 0.72 10.24 1.42
CA ALA A 456 -0.40 10.73 0.64
C ALA A 456 0.06 10.96 -0.81
N ALA A 457 -0.68 10.40 -1.77
CA ALA A 457 -0.29 10.41 -3.17
C ALA A 457 -1.49 10.71 -4.06
N ILE A 458 -1.24 11.49 -5.11
CA ILE A 458 -2.22 11.83 -6.15
C ILE A 458 -1.62 11.60 -7.52
N TRP A 459 -2.40 10.97 -8.40
CA TRP A 459 -2.16 10.92 -9.83
C TRP A 459 -3.12 11.89 -10.54
N THR A 460 -2.62 12.60 -11.56
CA THR A 460 -3.45 13.42 -12.44
C THR A 460 -3.24 13.00 -13.90
N GLU A 461 -4.30 13.07 -14.70
CA GLU A 461 -4.23 12.78 -16.15
C GLU A 461 -3.35 13.79 -16.90
N GLU A 462 -3.32 15.04 -16.43
CA GLU A 462 -2.48 16.10 -16.99
C GLU A 462 -0.99 15.80 -16.82
N ASP A 463 -0.58 15.36 -15.62
CA ASP A 463 0.82 15.07 -15.33
C ASP A 463 1.24 13.65 -15.77
N GLY A 464 0.27 12.74 -15.90
CA GLY A 464 0.49 11.35 -16.27
C GLY A 464 1.32 10.54 -15.27
N LYS A 465 1.49 11.05 -14.04
CA LYS A 465 2.35 10.44 -13.00
C LYS A 465 1.79 10.66 -11.60
N LEU A 466 2.21 9.78 -10.69
CA LEU A 466 1.96 9.92 -9.27
C LEU A 466 2.84 11.02 -8.65
N THR A 467 2.26 11.82 -7.77
CA THR A 467 2.90 12.91 -7.03
C THR A 467 2.63 12.72 -5.53
N GLU A 468 3.69 12.84 -4.72
CA GLU A 468 3.56 12.83 -3.26
C GLU A 468 3.03 14.19 -2.79
N LEU A 469 1.99 14.19 -1.95
CA LEU A 469 1.48 15.43 -1.37
C LEU A 469 2.35 15.88 -0.19
N PRO A 470 2.66 17.19 -0.08
CA PRO A 470 3.48 17.71 1.01
C PRO A 470 2.75 17.63 2.35
N GLY A 471 3.49 17.29 3.41
CA GLY A 471 2.96 17.17 4.77
C GLY A 471 3.75 18.01 5.77
N LEU A 472 3.07 18.54 6.79
CA LEU A 472 3.68 19.37 7.84
C LEU A 472 4.74 18.62 8.67
N TYR A 473 4.65 17.29 8.72
CA TYR A 473 5.54 16.42 9.51
C TYR A 473 6.27 15.38 8.68
N GLN A 474 6.43 15.63 7.38
CA GLN A 474 6.99 14.65 6.44
C GLN A 474 8.39 14.14 6.86
N GLU A 475 9.18 14.96 7.56
CA GLU A 475 10.51 14.59 8.09
C GLU A 475 10.46 13.58 9.26
N ARG A 476 9.31 13.45 9.94
CA ARG A 476 9.14 12.55 11.11
C ARG A 476 8.81 11.10 10.73
N ASN A 477 8.86 10.74 9.44
CA ASN A 477 8.50 9.40 8.95
C ASN A 477 7.08 8.97 9.34
N THR A 478 6.14 9.90 9.28
CA THR A 478 4.73 9.70 9.57
C THR A 478 4.00 9.16 8.35
N ILE A 479 2.88 8.47 8.57
CA ILE A 479 2.03 7.96 7.49
C ILE A 479 0.97 8.98 7.08
N ALA A 480 0.54 8.97 5.83
CA ALA A 480 -0.51 9.85 5.32
C ALA A 480 -1.28 9.17 4.18
N ARG A 481 -2.52 9.61 3.95
CA ARG A 481 -3.38 9.13 2.86
C ARG A 481 -4.37 10.22 2.43
N VAL A 482 -4.73 10.20 1.16
CA VAL A 482 -5.89 10.95 0.63
C VAL A 482 -7.10 10.02 0.60
N ASP A 483 -8.18 10.41 1.26
CA ASP A 483 -9.41 9.62 1.38
C ASP A 483 -10.53 10.16 0.49
N ALA A 484 -10.51 11.46 0.17
CA ALA A 484 -11.54 12.10 -0.64
C ALA A 484 -10.99 13.21 -1.53
N LEU A 485 -11.66 13.42 -2.66
CA LEU A 485 -11.42 14.48 -3.64
C LEU A 485 -12.73 15.20 -3.95
N ASN A 486 -12.66 16.48 -4.27
CA ASN A 486 -13.80 17.19 -4.84
C ASN A 486 -13.96 16.90 -6.35
N ALA A 487 -15.04 17.42 -6.94
CA ALA A 487 -15.44 17.06 -8.30
C ALA A 487 -14.40 17.41 -9.38
N ASP A 488 -13.64 18.50 -9.22
CA ASP A 488 -12.59 18.92 -10.16
C ASP A 488 -11.17 18.46 -9.77
N GLY A 489 -11.01 17.76 -8.64
CA GLY A 489 -9.74 17.22 -8.17
C GLY A 489 -8.74 18.25 -7.65
N THR A 490 -9.17 19.47 -7.32
CA THR A 490 -8.29 20.54 -6.78
C THR A 490 -8.24 20.59 -5.25
N VAL A 491 -9.16 19.92 -4.56
CA VAL A 491 -9.19 19.80 -3.10
C VAL A 491 -9.16 18.33 -2.73
N ALA A 492 -8.19 17.97 -1.89
CA ALA A 492 -8.01 16.63 -1.37
C ALA A 492 -8.10 16.65 0.16
N ALA A 493 -8.71 15.63 0.75
CA ALA A 493 -8.77 15.49 2.19
C ALA A 493 -8.48 14.04 2.62
N GLY A 494 -7.94 13.88 3.81
CA GLY A 494 -7.62 12.57 4.40
C GLY A 494 -6.93 12.76 5.74
N TYR A 495 -5.78 12.10 5.93
CA TYR A 495 -5.03 12.20 7.18
C TYR A 495 -3.51 12.30 7.02
N GLN A 496 -2.90 12.83 8.07
CA GLN A 496 -1.48 12.67 8.40
C GLN A 496 -1.35 12.06 9.79
N ASP A 497 -0.29 11.31 10.04
CA ASP A 497 0.03 10.78 11.37
C ASP A 497 0.85 11.78 12.18
N ILE A 498 0.48 11.95 13.44
CA ILE A 498 1.27 12.69 14.44
C ILE A 498 1.37 11.80 15.67
N ASP A 499 2.58 11.29 15.94
CA ASP A 499 2.90 10.45 17.10
C ASP A 499 1.94 9.25 17.29
N GLY A 500 1.51 8.64 16.17
CA GLY A 500 0.61 7.49 16.15
C GLY A 500 -0.88 7.81 16.09
N MET A 501 -1.26 9.09 15.97
CA MET A 501 -2.64 9.54 15.79
C MET A 501 -2.90 9.99 14.35
N TRP A 502 -3.98 9.53 13.72
CA TRP A 502 -4.40 9.97 12.39
C TRP A 502 -5.22 11.26 12.48
N VAL A 503 -4.59 12.38 12.19
CA VAL A 503 -5.20 13.69 12.27
C VAL A 503 -5.64 14.16 10.88
N SER A 504 -6.70 14.96 10.86
CA SER A 504 -7.23 15.61 9.66
C SER A 504 -6.13 16.24 8.81
N SER A 505 -6.25 16.11 7.49
CA SER A 505 -5.47 16.91 6.58
C SER A 505 -6.24 17.29 5.33
N VAL A 506 -6.14 18.56 4.94
CA VAL A 506 -6.74 19.11 3.72
C VAL A 506 -5.65 19.74 2.86
N TRP A 507 -5.52 19.28 1.62
CA TRP A 507 -4.61 19.81 0.62
C TRP A 507 -5.39 20.54 -0.47
N LYS A 508 -4.80 21.63 -0.98
CA LYS A 508 -5.39 22.42 -2.07
C LYS A 508 -4.38 22.62 -3.19
N LYS A 509 -4.86 22.52 -4.43
CA LYS A 509 -4.08 22.77 -5.64
C LYS A 509 -4.34 24.19 -6.12
N GLU A 510 -3.32 25.04 -6.06
CA GLU A 510 -3.37 26.40 -6.58
C GLU A 510 -2.33 26.57 -7.69
N ASN A 511 -2.75 27.10 -8.85
CA ASN A 511 -1.89 27.29 -10.02
C ASN A 511 -1.11 26.02 -10.43
N GLY A 512 -1.76 24.86 -10.30
CA GLY A 512 -1.16 23.56 -10.66
C GLY A 512 -0.28 22.93 -9.57
N VAL A 513 -0.09 23.59 -8.42
CA VAL A 513 0.79 23.13 -7.34
C VAL A 513 -0.02 22.81 -6.09
N TRP A 514 0.24 21.65 -5.48
CA TRP A 514 -0.34 21.28 -4.20
C TRP A 514 0.37 22.02 -3.06
N GLY A 515 -0.40 22.73 -2.22
CA GLY A 515 0.08 23.31 -0.97
C GLY A 515 0.20 22.27 0.14
N ASP A 516 0.83 22.67 1.25
CA ASP A 516 0.98 21.83 2.45
C ASP A 516 -0.38 21.40 3.01
N GLY A 517 -0.47 20.15 3.47
CA GLY A 517 -1.68 19.64 4.09
C GLY A 517 -1.98 20.34 5.41
N VAL A 518 -3.12 21.01 5.49
CA VAL A 518 -3.57 21.77 6.66
C VAL A 518 -4.22 20.84 7.69
N ILE A 519 -3.75 20.88 8.94
CA ILE A 519 -4.41 20.19 10.07
C ILE A 519 -5.57 21.03 10.58
N LEU A 520 -6.72 20.41 10.84
CA LEU A 520 -7.91 21.08 11.32
C LEU A 520 -7.97 21.06 12.86
N PHE A 521 -8.46 22.16 13.42
CA PHE A 521 -8.58 22.36 14.87
C PHE A 521 -10.00 22.77 15.24
N LYS A 522 -10.47 22.30 16.40
CA LYS A 522 -11.71 22.80 17.00
C LYS A 522 -11.62 24.30 17.31
N ASP A 523 -10.47 24.73 17.80
CA ASP A 523 -10.11 26.12 18.03
C ASP A 523 -8.71 26.41 17.43
N ASN A 524 -8.68 27.27 16.41
CA ASN A 524 -7.44 27.63 15.72
C ASN A 524 -6.45 28.39 16.61
N GLU A 525 -6.91 29.10 17.65
CA GLU A 525 -6.01 29.82 18.58
C GLU A 525 -5.26 28.86 19.50
N VAL A 526 -5.88 27.73 19.87
CA VAL A 526 -5.26 26.68 20.68
C VAL A 526 -4.27 25.86 19.84
N GLY A 527 -4.62 25.56 18.59
CA GLY A 527 -3.79 24.77 17.68
C GLY A 527 -3.36 23.43 18.30
N LEU A 528 -2.07 23.10 18.16
CA LEU A 528 -1.46 21.86 18.66
C LEU A 528 -1.04 21.91 20.14
N ALA A 529 -1.31 23.00 20.86
CA ALA A 529 -0.96 23.11 22.28
C ALA A 529 -1.77 22.13 23.15
N ASP A 530 -2.95 21.73 22.68
CA ASP A 530 -3.80 20.70 23.27
C ASP A 530 -4.16 19.65 22.21
N TYR A 531 -3.74 18.40 22.40
CA TYR A 531 -4.03 17.33 21.46
C TYR A 531 -5.53 17.02 21.34
N LYS A 532 -6.34 17.38 22.36
CA LYS A 532 -7.80 17.23 22.33
C LYS A 532 -8.46 18.24 21.37
N ASN A 533 -7.72 19.24 20.92
CA ASN A 533 -8.18 20.26 19.98
C ASN A 533 -8.01 19.85 18.51
N VAL A 534 -7.27 18.78 18.24
CA VAL A 534 -6.93 18.34 16.88
C VAL A 534 -8.03 17.43 16.33
N MET A 535 -8.53 17.75 15.14
CA MET A 535 -9.54 16.92 14.49
C MET A 535 -8.91 15.67 13.88
N GLN A 536 -9.63 14.54 13.94
CA GLN A 536 -9.21 13.27 13.32
C GLN A 536 -9.42 13.30 11.81
N GLU A 537 -9.02 12.21 11.15
CA GLU A 537 -9.05 12.04 9.69
C GLU A 537 -10.32 12.59 9.00
N CYS A 538 -10.14 13.10 7.79
CA CYS A 538 -11.25 13.54 6.94
C CYS A 538 -11.80 12.35 6.15
N SER A 539 -13.10 12.36 5.86
CA SER A 539 -13.82 11.25 5.21
C SER A 539 -14.51 11.63 3.91
N CYS A 540 -14.82 12.90 3.68
CA CYS A 540 -15.47 13.36 2.45
C CYS A 540 -15.14 14.82 2.13
N VAL A 541 -15.30 15.21 0.87
CA VAL A 541 -15.23 16.59 0.40
C VAL A 541 -16.48 16.88 -0.44
N SER A 542 -17.11 18.04 -0.28
CA SER A 542 -18.24 18.43 -1.14
C SER A 542 -17.79 18.58 -2.59
N PRO A 543 -18.68 18.37 -3.58
CA PRO A 543 -18.36 18.50 -4.99
C PRO A 543 -17.67 19.84 -5.34
N ASN A 544 -18.12 20.94 -4.76
CA ASN A 544 -17.52 22.26 -4.97
C ASN A 544 -16.21 22.53 -4.20
N GLY A 545 -15.72 21.57 -3.39
CA GLY A 545 -14.48 21.66 -2.63
C GLY A 545 -14.51 22.57 -1.40
N LYS A 546 -15.68 23.13 -1.03
CA LYS A 546 -15.78 24.10 0.07
C LYS A 546 -15.93 23.46 1.44
N TRP A 547 -16.58 22.31 1.52
CA TRP A 547 -16.86 21.62 2.78
C TRP A 547 -16.13 20.29 2.84
N VAL A 548 -15.58 19.99 4.02
CA VAL A 548 -14.92 18.73 4.34
C VAL A 548 -15.64 18.12 5.53
N GLY A 549 -15.94 16.82 5.46
CA GLY A 549 -16.45 16.04 6.58
C GLY A 549 -15.36 15.17 7.18
N GLY A 550 -15.47 14.82 8.46
CA GLY A 550 -14.49 13.95 9.10
C GLY A 550 -14.98 13.24 10.35
N TYR A 551 -14.04 12.51 10.94
CA TYR A 551 -14.26 11.64 12.10
C TYR A 551 -14.25 12.44 13.41
N GLY A 552 -15.09 12.06 14.36
CA GLY A 552 -14.97 12.54 15.73
C GLY A 552 -13.64 12.13 16.37
N LEU A 553 -13.29 12.75 17.51
CA LEU A 553 -12.00 12.54 18.20
C LEU A 553 -11.83 11.12 18.74
N TYR A 554 -11.49 10.16 17.90
CA TYR A 554 -11.02 8.85 18.31
C TYR A 554 -9.59 8.99 18.87
N ILE A 555 -9.40 8.64 20.15
CA ILE A 555 -8.06 8.40 20.71
C ILE A 555 -7.86 6.88 20.66
N PRO A 556 -7.13 6.34 19.68
CA PRO A 556 -6.78 4.94 19.68
C PRO A 556 -5.99 4.63 20.95
N THR A 557 -6.22 3.47 21.51
CA THR A 557 -5.48 2.89 22.64
C THR A 557 -3.96 2.87 22.37
N GLY A 558 -3.26 3.94 22.72
CA GLY A 558 -1.80 4.01 22.84
C GLY A 558 -1.35 3.85 24.30
N PRO A 559 -0.03 3.78 24.59
CA PRO A 559 0.52 3.58 25.94
C PRO A 559 0.16 4.68 26.96
N LEU A 560 -0.58 5.72 26.56
CA LEU A 560 -1.14 6.77 27.43
C LEU A 560 -2.58 6.48 27.90
N ALA A 561 -3.23 5.39 27.45
CA ALA A 561 -4.64 5.10 27.72
C ALA A 561 -4.89 4.05 28.82
N TYR A 562 -3.84 3.40 29.35
CA TYR A 562 -3.94 2.61 30.58
C TYR A 562 -3.29 3.40 31.73
N ALA A 563 -3.98 4.43 32.20
CA ALA A 563 -3.83 4.76 33.61
C ALA A 563 -4.34 3.53 34.39
N ALA A 564 -3.41 2.68 34.82
CA ALA A 564 -3.65 1.46 35.59
C ALA A 564 -4.24 1.73 36.99
N ASP A 565 -4.76 2.93 37.23
CA ASP A 565 -5.32 3.38 38.51
C ASP A 565 -6.86 3.42 38.50
N GLY A 566 -7.51 3.05 37.39
CA GLY A 566 -8.97 2.98 37.32
C GLY A 566 -9.66 4.35 37.37
N THR A 567 -8.97 5.42 36.94
CA THR A 567 -9.52 6.79 36.89
C THR A 567 -10.04 7.20 35.50
N ALA A 568 -10.28 6.23 34.60
CA ALA A 568 -10.80 6.47 33.25
C ALA A 568 -12.27 6.92 33.27
N ASP A 569 -12.52 8.15 33.71
CA ASP A 569 -13.86 8.75 33.85
C ASP A 569 -14.24 9.73 32.71
N GLU A 570 -13.47 9.80 31.62
CA GLU A 570 -13.82 10.67 30.48
C GLU A 570 -13.56 9.97 29.13
N HIS A 571 -14.43 9.04 28.74
CA HIS A 571 -14.65 8.78 27.31
C HIS A 571 -15.34 10.02 26.73
N LEU A 572 -14.54 10.97 26.25
CA LEU A 572 -15.02 12.21 25.65
C LEU A 572 -15.85 11.92 24.39
N MET A 573 -16.81 12.80 24.11
CA MET A 573 -17.79 12.66 23.04
C MET A 573 -17.12 12.72 21.65
N ASN A 574 -17.25 11.64 20.87
CA ASN A 574 -16.64 11.50 19.54
C ASN A 574 -17.56 12.04 18.44
N GLU A 575 -17.83 13.34 18.49
CA GLU A 575 -18.78 14.00 17.57
C GLU A 575 -18.19 14.13 16.15
N PRO A 576 -18.90 13.64 15.11
CA PRO A 576 -18.51 13.91 13.72
C PRO A 576 -18.56 15.41 13.44
N TYR A 577 -17.78 15.85 12.45
CA TYR A 577 -17.66 17.27 12.14
C TYR A 577 -17.73 17.55 10.64
N ILE A 578 -18.12 18.78 10.32
CA ILE A 578 -17.88 19.40 9.02
C ILE A 578 -16.99 20.64 9.20
N TRP A 579 -16.25 20.99 8.18
CA TRP A 579 -15.32 22.12 8.20
C TRP A 579 -15.35 22.87 6.87
N ASN A 580 -15.20 24.18 6.93
CA ASN A 580 -14.78 25.02 5.82
C ASN A 580 -13.85 26.13 6.34
N GLU A 581 -13.20 26.85 5.42
CA GLU A 581 -12.26 27.92 5.78
C GLU A 581 -12.89 29.14 6.46
N GLU A 582 -14.13 29.48 6.12
CA GLU A 582 -14.82 30.68 6.62
C GLU A 582 -15.34 30.50 8.06
N THR A 583 -15.86 29.32 8.38
CA THR A 583 -16.54 29.02 9.64
C THR A 583 -15.70 28.20 10.61
N GLY A 584 -14.63 27.56 10.12
CA GLY A 584 -13.90 26.56 10.90
C GLY A 584 -14.71 25.29 11.13
N VAL A 585 -14.36 24.54 12.18
CA VAL A 585 -14.97 23.24 12.52
C VAL A 585 -16.36 23.45 13.14
N ILE A 586 -17.33 22.72 12.63
CA ILE A 586 -18.69 22.59 13.18
C ILE A 586 -18.88 21.14 13.62
N GLN A 587 -19.01 20.93 14.94
CA GLN A 587 -19.36 19.62 15.47
C GLN A 587 -20.87 19.38 15.32
N LEU A 588 -21.26 18.18 14.88
CA LEU A 588 -22.65 17.87 14.56
C LEU A 588 -23.45 17.35 15.76
N GLY A 589 -22.80 17.10 16.90
CA GLY A 589 -23.39 16.51 18.10
C GLY A 589 -23.40 14.98 18.08
N MET A 590 -24.27 14.40 18.92
CA MET A 590 -24.46 12.95 19.05
C MET A 590 -25.93 12.59 18.84
N LEU A 591 -26.17 11.40 18.31
CA LEU A 591 -27.52 10.83 18.21
C LEU A 591 -27.98 10.31 19.58
N GLU A 592 -29.22 10.57 20.01
CA GLU A 592 -29.71 10.16 21.34
C GLU A 592 -29.70 8.63 21.53
N ASN A 593 -29.95 7.87 20.46
CA ASN A 593 -29.92 6.42 20.42
C ASN A 593 -28.56 5.85 19.99
N ALA A 594 -27.56 6.68 19.70
CA ALA A 594 -26.19 6.20 19.55
C ALA A 594 -25.60 5.91 20.95
N PRO A 595 -24.93 4.77 21.18
CA PRO A 595 -24.40 4.43 22.50
C PRO A 595 -23.21 5.34 22.86
N ALA A 596 -23.48 6.52 23.42
CA ALA A 596 -22.49 7.51 23.79
C ALA A 596 -21.49 7.05 24.87
N LYS A 597 -21.68 5.84 25.45
CA LYS A 597 -20.85 5.29 26.53
C LYS A 597 -20.01 4.05 26.13
N ASP A 598 -20.16 3.53 24.91
CA ASP A 598 -19.61 2.21 24.52
C ASP A 598 -18.54 2.30 23.41
N GLY A 599 -17.71 3.37 23.41
CA GLY A 599 -16.56 3.47 22.52
C GLY A 599 -16.88 3.71 21.03
N TYR A 600 -18.08 4.22 20.72
CA TYR A 600 -18.45 4.61 19.36
C TYR A 600 -17.75 5.89 18.90
N TYR A 601 -17.48 6.00 17.60
CA TYR A 601 -17.05 7.23 16.94
C TYR A 601 -17.95 7.52 15.72
N GLY A 602 -18.25 8.80 15.48
CA GLY A 602 -19.00 9.23 14.31
C GLY A 602 -18.09 9.67 13.18
N LEU A 603 -18.51 9.43 11.93
CA LEU A 603 -17.91 9.99 10.73
C LEU A 603 -18.97 10.59 9.80
N VAL A 604 -18.58 11.54 8.95
CA VAL A 604 -19.43 12.12 7.91
C VAL A 604 -19.12 11.43 6.58
N ASN A 605 -20.11 10.76 5.99
CA ASN A 605 -19.96 10.10 4.70
C ASN A 605 -20.19 11.04 3.50
N GLY A 606 -20.96 12.11 3.69
CA GLY A 606 -21.18 13.11 2.64
C GLY A 606 -21.74 14.42 3.19
N VAL A 607 -21.42 15.52 2.53
CA VAL A 607 -21.84 16.87 2.89
C VAL A 607 -22.27 17.64 1.65
N SER A 608 -23.37 18.38 1.77
CA SER A 608 -23.88 19.25 0.71
C SER A 608 -22.95 20.43 0.41
N ASP A 609 -23.02 20.94 -0.82
CA ASP A 609 -22.22 22.07 -1.30
C ASP A 609 -22.36 23.36 -0.48
N ASP A 610 -23.49 23.55 0.21
CA ASP A 610 -23.74 24.68 1.09
C ASP A 610 -23.54 24.37 2.58
N GLY A 611 -23.22 23.11 2.92
CA GLY A 611 -23.00 22.63 4.28
C GLY A 611 -24.25 22.62 5.16
N SER A 612 -25.45 22.71 4.57
CA SER A 612 -26.71 22.70 5.32
C SER A 612 -27.21 21.29 5.67
N LEU A 613 -26.70 20.28 4.96
CA LEU A 613 -27.04 18.87 5.06
C LEU A 613 -25.78 18.00 5.10
N ALA A 614 -25.75 17.02 5.99
CA ALA A 614 -24.72 16.00 6.07
C ALA A 614 -25.32 14.61 6.36
N PHE A 615 -24.67 13.58 5.84
CA PHE A 615 -24.96 12.17 6.11
C PHE A 615 -23.75 11.52 6.76
N GLY A 616 -23.97 10.61 7.69
CA GLY A 616 -22.86 9.92 8.34
C GLY A 616 -23.27 8.68 9.12
N THR A 617 -22.29 8.08 9.78
CA THR A 617 -22.48 6.85 10.54
C THR A 617 -21.71 6.89 11.85
N PHE A 618 -22.31 6.41 12.94
CA PHE A 618 -21.59 6.04 14.16
C PHE A 618 -21.19 4.56 14.12
N GLN A 619 -19.93 4.24 14.39
CA GLN A 619 -19.37 2.89 14.35
C GLN A 619 -18.62 2.55 15.66
N THR A 620 -18.44 1.25 15.95
CA THR A 620 -17.62 0.74 17.07
C THR A 620 -16.73 -0.41 16.62
N THR A 621 -15.58 -0.60 17.26
CA THR A 621 -14.62 -1.68 17.00
C THR A 621 -14.57 -2.73 18.12
N MET A 622 -15.49 -2.67 19.09
CA MET A 622 -15.47 -3.55 20.28
C MET A 622 -15.93 -4.99 19.97
N PRO A 623 -15.13 -6.02 20.29
CA PRO A 623 -15.54 -7.42 20.14
C PRO A 623 -16.77 -7.75 21.00
N GLY A 624 -17.81 -8.35 20.40
CA GLY A 624 -18.99 -8.85 21.12
C GLY A 624 -20.16 -7.87 21.27
N ILE A 625 -20.10 -6.67 20.70
CA ILE A 625 -21.25 -5.75 20.59
C ILE A 625 -21.98 -6.01 19.26
N GLU A 626 -23.29 -6.25 19.33
CA GLU A 626 -24.16 -6.65 18.21
C GLU A 626 -24.71 -5.46 17.40
N ILE A 627 -24.47 -4.23 17.87
CA ILE A 627 -24.72 -2.99 17.14
C ILE A 627 -23.38 -2.54 16.58
N TRP A 628 -23.31 -2.31 15.28
CA TRP A 628 -22.04 -2.14 14.58
C TRP A 628 -22.10 -0.97 13.57
N GLY A 629 -23.20 -0.21 13.54
CA GLY A 629 -23.40 0.96 12.68
C GLY A 629 -24.75 1.64 12.97
N VAL A 630 -24.74 2.95 13.26
CA VAL A 630 -25.95 3.77 13.43
C VAL A 630 -25.88 4.96 12.46
N PRO A 631 -26.57 4.88 11.31
CA PRO A 631 -26.52 5.91 10.28
C PRO A 631 -27.40 7.10 10.68
N PHE A 632 -26.96 8.30 10.33
CA PHE A 632 -27.66 9.55 10.63
C PHE A 632 -27.79 10.45 9.40
N ILE A 633 -28.79 11.31 9.46
CA ILE A 633 -28.93 12.52 8.66
C ILE A 633 -28.85 13.72 9.61
N TRP A 634 -28.11 14.75 9.22
CA TRP A 634 -28.00 16.00 9.95
C TRP A 634 -28.40 17.16 9.05
N THR A 635 -29.25 18.06 9.55
CA THR A 635 -29.52 19.34 8.91
C THR A 635 -29.16 20.48 9.85
N LYS A 636 -28.78 21.62 9.29
CA LYS A 636 -28.47 22.83 10.06
C LYS A 636 -29.65 23.33 10.89
N GLU A 637 -30.88 23.08 10.44
CA GLU A 637 -32.11 23.54 11.10
C GLU A 637 -32.59 22.58 12.20
N ASP A 638 -32.59 21.27 11.91
CA ASP A 638 -33.22 20.26 12.78
C ASP A 638 -32.21 19.45 13.59
N GLY A 639 -30.91 19.59 13.31
CA GLY A 639 -29.86 18.78 13.91
C GLY A 639 -29.89 17.34 13.41
N MET A 640 -29.46 16.41 14.26
CA MET A 640 -29.21 15.01 13.88
C MET A 640 -30.43 14.11 14.11
N ARG A 641 -30.69 13.18 13.18
CA ARG A 641 -31.77 12.20 13.24
C ARG A 641 -31.30 10.82 12.76
N ASP A 642 -31.89 9.75 13.31
CA ASP A 642 -31.62 8.37 12.85
C ASP A 642 -32.11 8.24 11.41
N LEU A 643 -31.24 7.75 10.53
CA LEU A 643 -31.56 7.66 9.11
C LEU A 643 -32.71 6.67 8.85
N ASN A 644 -32.81 5.57 9.60
CA ASN A 644 -33.89 4.59 9.39
C ASN A 644 -35.25 5.17 9.76
N ASP A 645 -35.33 5.94 10.85
CA ASP A 645 -36.55 6.63 11.25
C ASP A 645 -36.94 7.67 10.18
N TRP A 646 -35.97 8.44 9.70
CA TRP A 646 -36.19 9.40 8.63
C TRP A 646 -36.65 8.74 7.32
N ILE A 647 -36.08 7.59 6.94
CA ILE A 647 -36.50 6.81 5.76
C ILE A 647 -37.94 6.32 5.94
N ALA A 648 -38.25 5.74 7.11
CA ALA A 648 -39.58 5.20 7.40
C ALA A 648 -40.64 6.31 7.34
N GLU A 649 -40.34 7.49 7.90
CA GLU A 649 -41.23 8.65 7.86
C GLU A 649 -41.39 9.24 6.46
N LYS A 650 -40.28 9.45 5.73
CA LYS A 650 -40.29 10.14 4.44
C LYS A 650 -40.87 9.26 3.33
N TYR A 651 -40.45 8.00 3.25
CA TYR A 651 -40.77 7.11 2.14
C TYR A 651 -41.86 6.08 2.46
N ASN A 652 -42.31 5.99 3.71
CA ASN A 652 -43.26 4.96 4.17
C ASN A 652 -42.84 3.55 3.70
N ALA A 653 -41.54 3.27 3.79
CA ALA A 653 -40.91 2.08 3.24
C ALA A 653 -40.61 1.04 4.32
N ASP A 654 -41.01 -0.20 4.09
CA ASP A 654 -40.51 -1.39 4.79
C ASP A 654 -39.39 -1.99 3.94
N LEU A 655 -38.17 -2.09 4.50
CA LEU A 655 -36.98 -2.62 3.84
C LEU A 655 -36.98 -4.16 3.86
N ASP A 656 -38.13 -4.81 3.72
CA ASP A 656 -38.33 -6.26 3.85
C ASP A 656 -37.73 -6.85 5.16
N GLY A 657 -37.81 -6.08 6.24
CA GLY A 657 -37.20 -6.39 7.54
C GLY A 657 -35.67 -6.24 7.61
N TYR A 658 -35.02 -5.72 6.57
CA TYR A 658 -33.65 -5.21 6.67
C TYR A 658 -33.62 -3.85 7.36
N ARG A 659 -32.47 -3.48 7.90
CA ARG A 659 -32.18 -2.15 8.41
C ARG A 659 -30.96 -1.57 7.70
N VAL A 660 -30.98 -0.27 7.41
CA VAL A 660 -29.77 0.45 7.00
C VAL A 660 -28.83 0.53 8.18
N TYR A 661 -27.59 0.13 7.95
CA TYR A 661 -26.62 -0.09 8.99
C TYR A 661 -25.42 0.86 8.88
N THR A 662 -24.90 1.07 7.67
CA THR A 662 -23.88 2.09 7.39
C THR A 662 -24.23 2.78 6.08
N ILE A 663 -23.86 4.05 5.99
CA ILE A 663 -23.81 4.76 4.72
C ILE A 663 -22.42 4.50 4.13
N SER A 664 -22.37 4.12 2.84
CA SER A 664 -21.11 3.95 2.13
C SER A 664 -20.73 5.24 1.42
N ASP A 665 -21.66 5.85 0.69
CA ASP A 665 -21.37 7.04 -0.14
C ASP A 665 -22.65 7.83 -0.50
N VAL A 666 -22.47 9.08 -0.91
CA VAL A 666 -23.50 10.01 -1.41
C VAL A 666 -23.06 10.51 -2.78
N SER A 667 -23.89 10.34 -3.82
CA SER A 667 -23.55 10.83 -5.16
C SER A 667 -23.40 12.36 -5.18
N ASP A 668 -22.44 12.89 -5.94
CA ASP A 668 -22.14 14.33 -6.05
C ASP A 668 -23.36 15.22 -6.33
N ASN A 669 -24.33 14.74 -7.12
CA ASN A 669 -25.56 15.48 -7.41
C ASN A 669 -26.59 15.49 -6.25
N GLY A 670 -26.26 14.86 -5.12
CA GLY A 670 -27.11 14.70 -3.95
C GLY A 670 -28.36 13.85 -4.16
N GLN A 671 -28.46 13.11 -5.27
CA GLN A 671 -29.65 12.33 -5.59
C GLN A 671 -29.65 10.96 -4.93
N TYR A 672 -28.51 10.28 -4.86
CA TYR A 672 -28.45 8.90 -4.41
C TYR A 672 -27.64 8.75 -3.13
N LEU A 673 -28.17 7.93 -2.23
CA LEU A 673 -27.47 7.42 -1.07
C LEU A 673 -27.27 5.92 -1.27
N VAL A 674 -26.03 5.43 -1.16
CA VAL A 674 -25.77 3.99 -1.15
C VAL A 674 -25.38 3.53 0.25
N CYS A 675 -26.02 2.46 0.71
CA CYS A 675 -25.90 1.99 2.07
C CYS A 675 -25.70 0.48 2.15
N SER A 676 -25.06 0.03 3.23
CA SER A 676 -25.10 -1.39 3.62
C SER A 676 -26.34 -1.68 4.47
N ILE A 677 -26.97 -2.82 4.23
CA ILE A 677 -28.17 -3.28 4.92
C ILE A 677 -27.95 -4.65 5.60
N ARG A 678 -28.65 -4.89 6.72
CA ARG A 678 -28.60 -6.17 7.44
C ARG A 678 -29.96 -6.65 7.94
N LYS A 679 -30.12 -7.97 8.03
CA LYS A 679 -31.25 -8.67 8.65
C LYS A 679 -30.78 -9.97 9.31
N GLY A 680 -30.58 -9.95 10.62
CA GLY A 680 -29.93 -11.07 11.31
C GLY A 680 -28.52 -11.31 10.76
N SER A 681 -28.27 -12.51 10.22
CA SER A 681 -27.00 -12.85 9.54
C SER A 681 -26.95 -12.48 8.06
N GLU A 682 -28.07 -12.06 7.46
CA GLU A 682 -28.12 -11.64 6.06
C GLU A 682 -27.60 -10.21 5.90
N SER A 683 -26.88 -9.96 4.82
CA SER A 683 -26.34 -8.64 4.50
C SER A 683 -26.46 -8.31 3.01
N GLY A 684 -26.31 -7.05 2.66
CA GLY A 684 -26.33 -6.59 1.28
C GLY A 684 -26.21 -5.07 1.19
N ALA A 685 -26.64 -4.53 0.05
CA ALA A 685 -26.65 -3.11 -0.25
C ALA A 685 -28.06 -2.59 -0.53
N CYS A 686 -28.26 -1.29 -0.34
CA CYS A 686 -29.37 -0.58 -0.95
C CYS A 686 -28.93 0.76 -1.54
N VAL A 687 -29.64 1.21 -2.57
CA VAL A 687 -29.59 2.56 -3.12
C VAL A 687 -30.92 3.23 -2.81
N ILE A 688 -30.87 4.42 -2.23
CA ILE A 688 -32.01 5.26 -1.92
C ILE A 688 -31.96 6.49 -2.82
N ASP A 689 -32.97 6.66 -3.66
CA ASP A 689 -33.16 7.88 -4.44
C ASP A 689 -33.83 8.96 -3.58
N LEU A 690 -33.05 9.98 -3.21
CA LEU A 690 -33.46 11.09 -2.37
C LEU A 690 -34.47 12.02 -3.04
N ASN A 691 -34.52 12.00 -4.39
CA ASN A 691 -35.31 12.90 -5.23
C ASN A 691 -36.42 12.20 -6.02
N ALA A 692 -36.56 10.88 -5.94
CA ALA A 692 -37.65 10.17 -6.63
C ALA A 692 -39.01 10.63 -6.10
N GLU A 693 -39.80 11.30 -6.94
CA GLU A 693 -41.13 11.82 -6.57
C GLU A 693 -42.06 10.71 -6.09
N GLY A 694 -42.61 10.85 -4.87
CA GLY A 694 -43.51 9.86 -4.30
C GLY A 694 -44.09 10.12 -2.90
N THR A 695 -43.74 11.19 -2.18
CA THR A 695 -44.50 11.70 -1.00
C THR A 695 -44.08 13.15 -0.76
N GLY A 696 -45.06 14.06 -0.76
CA GLY A 696 -44.81 15.49 -0.84
C GLY A 696 -44.10 16.08 0.38
N ILE A 697 -42.99 16.78 0.12
CA ILE A 697 -42.86 18.22 0.42
C ILE A 697 -42.09 18.85 -0.74
N SER A 698 -42.76 19.11 -1.86
CA SER A 698 -42.43 20.32 -2.62
C SER A 698 -43.33 21.41 -2.08
N LEU A 699 -42.72 22.49 -1.59
CA LEU A 699 -43.40 23.77 -1.53
C LEU A 699 -43.65 24.21 -2.98
N GLY A 700 -44.78 23.78 -3.53
CA GLY A 700 -45.37 24.35 -4.72
C GLY A 700 -45.21 23.55 -6.01
N GLU A 701 -46.35 23.51 -6.70
CA GLU A 701 -46.55 23.21 -8.12
C GLU A 701 -46.75 21.73 -8.51
N THR A 702 -47.81 21.56 -9.30
CA THR A 702 -48.58 20.36 -9.53
C THR A 702 -47.89 19.46 -10.55
N ALA A 703 -47.87 18.15 -10.27
CA ALA A 703 -47.34 17.12 -11.16
C ALA A 703 -47.82 17.27 -12.61
N ALA A 704 -46.86 17.46 -13.52
CA ALA A 704 -47.03 17.27 -14.95
C ALA A 704 -45.85 16.44 -15.46
N ASP A 705 -46.13 15.15 -15.69
CA ASP A 705 -45.50 14.22 -16.64
C ASP A 705 -44.00 14.44 -16.98
N ASN A 706 -43.15 13.53 -16.50
CA ASN A 706 -41.68 13.44 -16.67
C ASN A 706 -41.20 13.21 -18.12
N SER A 707 -41.94 13.68 -19.13
CA SER A 707 -41.63 13.49 -20.55
C SER A 707 -40.86 14.64 -21.20
N VAL A 708 -40.65 15.76 -20.48
CA VAL A 708 -39.99 16.97 -20.98
C VAL A 708 -39.12 17.63 -19.91
N ARG A 709 -37.79 17.70 -20.12
CA ARG A 709 -36.87 18.44 -19.22
C ARG A 709 -36.67 19.85 -19.75
N ILE A 710 -36.70 20.86 -18.88
CA ILE A 710 -36.59 22.28 -19.25
C ILE A 710 -35.61 22.95 -18.29
N TYR A 711 -34.53 23.54 -18.81
CA TYR A 711 -33.45 24.15 -18.03
C TYR A 711 -32.68 25.22 -18.85
N PRO A 712 -31.90 26.11 -18.23
CA PRO A 712 -31.90 26.40 -16.79
C PRO A 712 -33.19 27.14 -16.37
N ASN A 713 -33.46 27.16 -15.08
CA ASN A 713 -34.49 28.02 -14.48
C ASN A 713 -34.04 28.38 -13.05
N PRO A 714 -33.63 29.63 -12.75
CA PRO A 714 -33.73 30.84 -13.60
C PRO A 714 -32.89 30.78 -14.88
N VAL A 715 -33.24 31.59 -15.89
CA VAL A 715 -32.59 31.63 -17.21
C VAL A 715 -32.26 33.05 -17.64
N SER A 716 -31.07 33.27 -18.20
CA SER A 716 -30.64 34.58 -18.71
C SER A 716 -30.55 34.64 -20.23
N ASP A 717 -30.24 33.53 -20.92
CA ASP A 717 -29.96 33.54 -22.35
C ASP A 717 -30.85 32.59 -23.16
N MET A 718 -30.78 31.29 -22.91
CA MET A 718 -31.44 30.24 -23.67
C MET A 718 -32.10 29.22 -22.75
N ILE A 719 -33.37 28.92 -23.04
CA ILE A 719 -34.07 27.79 -22.46
C ILE A 719 -33.78 26.56 -23.32
N HIS A 720 -33.27 25.50 -22.72
CA HIS A 720 -33.11 24.16 -23.29
C HIS A 720 -34.28 23.27 -22.89
N ILE A 721 -34.79 22.50 -23.85
CA ILE A 721 -35.96 21.65 -23.70
C ILE A 721 -35.62 20.28 -24.30
N ASP A 722 -35.43 19.26 -23.45
CA ASP A 722 -35.24 17.88 -23.89
C ASP A 722 -36.58 17.16 -23.99
N LEU A 723 -36.80 16.46 -25.11
CA LEU A 723 -38.06 15.87 -25.51
C LEU A 723 -37.89 14.37 -25.79
N ASN A 724 -38.83 13.55 -25.33
CA ASN A 724 -38.85 12.10 -25.61
C ASN A 724 -39.40 11.73 -27.01
N SER A 725 -39.83 12.68 -27.85
CA SER A 725 -40.39 12.39 -29.19
C SER A 725 -40.05 13.47 -30.24
N ALA A 726 -39.84 13.04 -31.49
CA ALA A 726 -39.25 13.88 -32.54
C ALA A 726 -40.22 14.54 -33.56
N GLU A 727 -41.54 14.52 -33.36
CA GLU A 727 -42.48 15.07 -34.35
C GLU A 727 -43.41 16.17 -33.79
N ASN A 728 -43.36 17.36 -34.41
CA ASN A 728 -44.28 18.50 -34.29
C ASN A 728 -44.56 19.01 -32.86
N VAL A 729 -43.53 19.48 -32.16
CA VAL A 729 -43.67 20.10 -30.82
C VAL A 729 -43.84 21.61 -30.94
N LYS A 730 -44.89 22.15 -30.30
CA LYS A 730 -45.13 23.59 -30.17
C LYS A 730 -44.75 24.08 -28.79
N ILE A 731 -43.90 25.10 -28.73
CA ILE A 731 -43.40 25.68 -27.49
C ILE A 731 -43.87 27.13 -27.44
N ASN A 732 -44.60 27.51 -26.39
CA ASN A 732 -45.12 28.86 -26.20
C ASN A 732 -44.72 29.38 -24.82
N LEU A 733 -44.14 30.57 -24.77
CA LEU A 733 -43.89 31.31 -23.54
C LEU A 733 -44.99 32.37 -23.36
N TYR A 734 -45.67 32.36 -22.21
CA TYR A 734 -46.76 33.27 -21.87
C TYR A 734 -46.36 34.21 -20.73
N GLY A 735 -46.83 35.45 -20.80
CA GLY A 735 -46.81 36.35 -19.65
C GLY A 735 -47.88 35.95 -18.62
N LEU A 736 -47.78 36.44 -17.39
CA LEU A 736 -48.74 36.11 -16.31
C LEU A 736 -50.19 36.56 -16.60
N THR A 737 -50.39 37.47 -17.55
CA THR A 737 -51.73 37.90 -18.02
C THR A 737 -52.29 37.01 -19.13
N GLY A 738 -51.57 35.96 -19.54
CA GLY A 738 -52.02 34.95 -20.51
C GLY A 738 -51.76 35.32 -21.97
N ASN A 739 -51.09 36.44 -22.27
CA ASN A 739 -50.64 36.76 -23.61
C ASN A 739 -49.40 35.93 -24.00
N VAL A 740 -49.35 35.45 -25.24
CA VAL A 740 -48.15 34.78 -25.79
C VAL A 740 -47.05 35.84 -25.98
N VAL A 741 -45.90 35.59 -25.38
CA VAL A 741 -44.69 36.43 -25.44
C VAL A 741 -43.75 35.93 -26.53
N LYS A 742 -43.57 34.60 -26.64
CA LYS A 742 -42.70 33.98 -27.65
C LYS A 742 -43.21 32.59 -28.03
N THR A 743 -43.01 32.19 -29.28
CA THR A 743 -43.37 30.86 -29.79
C THR A 743 -42.22 30.26 -30.58
N ALA A 744 -41.98 28.96 -30.42
CA ALA A 744 -41.11 28.16 -31.26
C ALA A 744 -41.84 26.87 -31.69
N ALA A 745 -41.45 26.31 -32.83
CA ALA A 745 -41.92 25.03 -33.29
C ALA A 745 -40.71 24.23 -33.77
N GLU A 746 -40.52 23.04 -33.20
CA GLU A 746 -39.32 22.24 -33.40
C GLU A 746 -39.66 20.78 -33.71
N SER A 747 -38.76 20.14 -34.47
CA SER A 747 -38.79 18.72 -34.79
C SER A 747 -37.45 18.10 -34.39
N GLY A 748 -37.44 17.30 -33.33
CA GLY A 748 -36.22 16.69 -32.77
C GLY A 748 -36.40 16.29 -31.31
N THR A 749 -35.40 15.64 -30.72
CA THR A 749 -35.38 15.24 -29.29
C THR A 749 -34.87 16.36 -28.37
N THR A 750 -34.44 17.49 -28.93
CA THR A 750 -34.03 18.69 -28.19
C THR A 750 -34.52 19.94 -28.90
N ALA A 751 -34.86 20.97 -28.14
CA ALA A 751 -35.29 22.28 -28.62
C ALA A 751 -34.69 23.39 -27.76
N THR A 752 -34.48 24.57 -28.34
CA THR A 752 -34.00 25.74 -27.60
C THR A 752 -34.86 26.98 -27.86
N MET A 753 -34.94 27.88 -26.87
CA MET A 753 -35.61 29.16 -26.99
C MET A 753 -34.73 30.26 -26.39
N ASN A 754 -34.19 31.14 -27.24
CA ASN A 754 -33.50 32.34 -26.77
C ASN A 754 -34.50 33.29 -26.09
N VAL A 755 -34.14 33.83 -24.93
CA VAL A 755 -34.96 34.76 -24.11
C VAL A 755 -34.25 36.08 -23.78
N THR A 756 -33.11 36.36 -24.40
CA THR A 756 -32.34 37.62 -24.23
C THR A 756 -33.13 38.89 -24.56
N ASP A 757 -34.18 38.78 -25.36
CA ASP A 757 -35.11 39.85 -25.77
C ASP A 757 -36.40 39.91 -24.93
N VAL A 758 -36.57 39.00 -23.97
CA VAL A 758 -37.76 38.92 -23.10
C VAL A 758 -37.47 39.64 -21.78
N PRO A 759 -38.26 40.64 -21.34
CA PRO A 759 -37.99 41.37 -20.10
C PRO A 759 -37.87 40.47 -18.86
N GLU A 760 -37.06 40.85 -17.87
CA GLU A 760 -36.96 40.13 -16.60
C GLU A 760 -38.32 39.95 -15.92
N GLY A 761 -38.55 38.76 -15.36
CA GLY A 761 -39.77 38.45 -14.64
C GLY A 761 -40.21 36.99 -14.74
N MET A 762 -41.44 36.73 -14.26
CA MET A 762 -42.02 35.40 -14.24
C MET A 762 -42.89 35.16 -15.48
N TYR A 763 -42.69 34.01 -16.11
CA TYR A 763 -43.40 33.55 -17.31
C TYR A 763 -43.88 32.12 -17.16
N ILE A 764 -44.79 31.70 -18.04
CA ILE A 764 -45.28 30.32 -18.12
C ILE A 764 -44.88 29.75 -19.49
N LEU A 765 -44.01 28.75 -19.50
CA LEU A 765 -43.65 27.99 -20.69
C LEU A 765 -44.59 26.80 -20.85
N VAL A 766 -45.15 26.62 -22.05
CA VAL A 766 -46.02 25.51 -22.42
C VAL A 766 -45.42 24.77 -23.60
N VAL A 767 -45.16 23.48 -23.42
CA VAL A 767 -44.66 22.55 -24.45
C VAL A 767 -45.77 21.57 -24.81
N ASP A 768 -46.21 21.56 -26.07
CA ASP A 768 -47.31 20.74 -26.58
C ASP A 768 -46.80 19.85 -27.72
N ASN A 769 -46.76 18.53 -27.51
CA ASN A 769 -46.34 17.55 -28.51
C ASN A 769 -47.52 16.86 -29.22
N GLY A 770 -48.73 17.41 -29.10
CA GLY A 770 -49.96 16.88 -29.69
C GLY A 770 -50.60 15.71 -28.94
N LYS A 771 -49.86 15.05 -28.03
CA LYS A 771 -50.38 14.01 -27.11
C LYS A 771 -50.47 14.52 -25.67
N ASN A 772 -49.43 15.20 -25.20
CA ASN A 772 -49.28 15.73 -23.85
C ASN A 772 -48.93 17.23 -23.91
N LYS A 773 -49.29 17.94 -22.83
CA LYS A 773 -48.92 19.34 -22.60
C LYS A 773 -48.17 19.47 -21.29
N THR A 774 -46.94 19.96 -21.34
CA THR A 774 -46.13 20.29 -20.17
C THR A 774 -46.18 21.80 -19.95
N VAL A 775 -46.40 22.22 -18.71
CA VAL A 775 -46.45 23.63 -18.31
C VAL A 775 -45.40 23.85 -17.22
N ARG A 776 -44.52 24.83 -17.39
CA ARG A 776 -43.46 25.15 -16.42
C ARG A 776 -43.34 26.65 -16.21
N LYS A 777 -43.21 27.06 -14.96
CA LYS A 777 -42.94 28.46 -14.60
C LYS A 777 -41.47 28.77 -14.85
N MET A 778 -41.18 29.85 -15.58
CA MET A 778 -39.82 30.29 -15.91
C MET A 778 -39.54 31.64 -15.25
N HIS A 779 -38.38 31.76 -14.61
CA HIS A 779 -37.85 33.02 -14.11
C HIS A 779 -36.76 33.50 -15.06
N ILE A 780 -37.02 34.60 -15.77
CA ILE A 780 -36.02 35.21 -16.67
C ILE A 780 -35.27 36.29 -15.90
N THR A 781 -33.95 36.18 -15.86
CA THR A 781 -33.03 37.05 -15.10
C THR A 781 -31.90 37.49 -16.05
N HIS A 782 -31.84 38.79 -16.38
CA HIS A 782 -30.78 39.34 -17.25
C HIS A 782 -29.66 40.00 -16.45
#